data_AF-A0A1V2G6V2-F1
#
_entry.id   AF-A0A1V2G6V2-F1
#
_cell.length_a   1.000
_cell.length_b   1.000
_cell.length_c   1.000
_cell.angle_alpha   90.00
_cell.angle_beta   90.00
_cell.angle_gamma   90.00
#
_symmetry.space_group_name_H-M   'P 1'
#
loop_
_entity.id
_entity.type
_entity.pdbx_description
1 polymer ?
#
loop_
_entity_poly.entity_id
_entity_poly.type
_entity_poly.pdbx_seq_one_letter_code
_entity_poly.pdbx_strand_id
1 'polypeptide(L)'
;MSTKPLFLLRKAKKSSGEPDVVLWASNDFESTCATLDYLIVKSGKKLSSYFKAVATNFPVVNDLPAEGEIDFTWSERYQLSKDSMTWELKPGAAPDNAHYQGNTNVNGEDMTEIEENMLLPISGQELPIRWLAQHGSEKPVTHVSRDGLQALHIARAEELPAVTALAVSHKTSLLDPLEIRELHKLVRDTDKVFPNPGNSNLGLITAFFEAYLNADYTDRGLLTKEWMKGNRVSHITRTASGANAGGGNLTDRGEGFVHDLTSLARDVATGVLARSMDLDIYNLHPAHAKRIEEIIAENKPPFSVFRDKFITMPGGLDYSRAIVVASVKEAPIGIEVIPAHVTEYLNKVLTETDHANPDPEIVDIACGRSSAPMPQRVTEEGKQDDEEKPQPSGTTAVEQGEAETMEQDATEHHQDTQPLDAQSQVNSVDAKYQELRAELHEARKNIPSKNPVDADKLLAASRGEFVDGISDPNDPKWVKGIQTRDCVYQNQPETEKTSPDMNQPEPVVQQEPEIACNACGQTGGDNCPDCGAVMGDATYQETFDEESQVEAKENDPEEMEGAEHPHNENAGSDPHRDCSDETGEVADPVIVEDIEPGIYYGISNENYHAGPGISKSQLDDIADTPALYLWRKNAPVDTTKTKTLDLGTAFHCRVLEPEEFSNRFIVAPEFNRRTNAGKEEEKAFLME
;
A
#
# COMPACT_ATOMS: atom_id res chain seq x y z
N MET A 1 5.66 -19.86 48.02
CA MET A 1 4.53 -20.68 47.51
C MET A 1 3.29 -19.80 47.59
N SER A 2 2.38 -19.84 46.62
CA SER A 2 1.15 -19.02 46.71
C SER A 2 0.17 -19.65 47.71
N THR A 3 -0.05 -18.97 48.83
CA THR A 3 -1.06 -19.31 49.83
C THR A 3 -2.43 -18.89 49.30
N LYS A 4 -3.40 -19.82 49.28
CA LYS A 4 -4.78 -19.49 48.93
C LYS A 4 -5.37 -18.57 50.00
N PRO A 5 -6.10 -17.49 49.63
CA PRO A 5 -6.65 -16.57 50.60
C PRO A 5 -7.67 -17.27 51.50
N LEU A 6 -7.60 -16.97 52.79
CA LEU A 6 -8.43 -17.55 53.83
C LEU A 6 -9.51 -16.55 54.26
N PHE A 7 -10.75 -17.00 54.31
CA PHE A 7 -11.86 -16.25 54.89
C PHE A 7 -12.22 -16.87 56.25
N LEU A 8 -12.05 -16.12 57.34
CA LEU A 8 -12.26 -16.59 58.70
C LEU A 8 -13.51 -15.95 59.33
N LEU A 9 -14.31 -16.77 60.01
CA LEU A 9 -15.45 -16.35 60.82
C LEU A 9 -15.21 -16.65 62.30
N ARG A 10 -15.42 -15.65 63.17
CA ARG A 10 -15.63 -15.86 64.61
C ARG A 10 -17.07 -15.54 64.97
N LYS A 11 -17.84 -16.58 65.27
CA LYS A 11 -19.20 -16.42 65.80
C LYS A 11 -19.19 -15.92 67.24
N ALA A 12 -20.07 -14.98 67.55
CA ALA A 12 -20.27 -14.48 68.91
C ALA A 12 -21.09 -15.46 69.75
N LYS A 13 -20.89 -15.43 71.08
CA LYS A 13 -21.72 -16.16 72.03
C LYS A 13 -22.99 -15.35 72.27
N LYS A 14 -24.15 -16.00 72.17
CA LYS A 14 -25.48 -15.37 72.42
C LYS A 14 -25.59 -14.65 73.78
N SER A 15 -24.79 -15.03 74.77
CA SER A 15 -24.72 -14.40 76.09
C SER A 15 -23.86 -13.12 76.16
N SER A 16 -23.22 -12.70 75.07
CA SER A 16 -22.34 -11.52 75.02
C SER A 16 -23.01 -10.28 74.44
N GLY A 17 -24.02 -10.44 73.57
CA GLY A 17 -24.65 -9.34 72.82
C GLY A 17 -23.79 -8.77 71.68
N GLU A 18 -22.60 -9.31 71.45
CA GLU A 18 -21.71 -8.89 70.35
C GLU A 18 -22.18 -9.44 68.99
N PRO A 19 -21.92 -8.75 67.87
CA PRO A 19 -22.08 -9.30 66.53
C PRO A 19 -21.00 -10.35 66.21
N ASP A 20 -21.34 -11.28 65.30
CA ASP A 20 -20.36 -12.12 64.60
C ASP A 20 -19.34 -11.24 63.85
N VAL A 21 -18.14 -11.77 63.56
CA VAL A 21 -17.08 -11.02 62.87
C VAL A 21 -16.32 -11.88 61.87
N VAL A 22 -15.98 -11.30 60.73
CA VAL A 22 -15.17 -11.93 59.68
C VAL A 22 -13.88 -11.15 59.40
N LEU A 23 -12.90 -11.85 58.81
CA LEU A 23 -11.64 -11.31 58.28
C LEU A 23 -11.24 -12.16 57.07
N TRP A 24 -10.58 -11.57 56.07
CA TRP A 24 -9.81 -12.35 55.10
C TRP A 24 -8.37 -11.84 54.93
N ALA A 25 -7.47 -12.76 54.58
CA ALA A 25 -6.07 -12.48 54.25
C ALA A 25 -5.46 -13.62 53.42
N SER A 26 -4.38 -13.32 52.71
CA SER A 26 -3.56 -14.22 51.89
C SER A 26 -2.48 -14.97 52.69
N ASN A 27 -2.50 -14.85 54.02
CA ASN A 27 -1.54 -15.46 54.95
C ASN A 27 -1.95 -16.89 55.36
N ASP A 28 -1.12 -17.57 56.15
CA ASP A 28 -1.46 -18.84 56.79
C ASP A 28 -2.58 -18.69 57.84
N PHE A 29 -3.10 -19.84 58.30
CA PHE A 29 -4.26 -19.89 59.20
C PHE A 29 -3.95 -19.36 60.59
N GLU A 30 -2.78 -19.69 61.14
CA GLU A 30 -2.30 -19.24 62.45
C GLU A 30 -2.11 -17.71 62.47
N SER A 31 -1.42 -17.14 61.48
CA SER A 31 -1.24 -15.69 61.33
C SER A 31 -2.56 -14.96 61.08
N THR A 32 -3.44 -15.48 60.23
CA THR A 32 -4.75 -14.86 59.97
C THR A 32 -5.65 -14.91 61.21
N CYS A 33 -5.59 -15.99 62.00
CA CYS A 33 -6.24 -16.07 63.31
C CYS A 33 -5.66 -15.04 64.29
N ALA A 34 -4.33 -14.87 64.35
CA ALA A 34 -3.70 -13.89 65.24
C ALA A 34 -4.10 -12.45 64.89
N THR A 35 -4.17 -12.12 63.60
CA THR A 35 -4.66 -10.82 63.10
C THR A 35 -6.12 -10.58 63.49
N LEU A 36 -7.02 -11.56 63.28
CA LEU A 36 -8.42 -11.47 63.69
C LEU A 36 -8.57 -11.23 65.19
N ASP A 37 -7.83 -11.98 66.01
CA ASP A 37 -7.88 -11.90 67.47
C ASP A 37 -7.37 -10.54 67.98
N TYR A 38 -6.28 -10.03 67.37
CA TYR A 38 -5.76 -8.69 67.65
C TYR A 38 -6.77 -7.60 67.28
N LEU A 39 -7.37 -7.66 66.10
CA LEU A 39 -8.32 -6.65 65.62
C LEU A 39 -9.63 -6.63 66.43
N ILE A 40 -10.13 -7.79 66.85
CA ILE A 40 -11.25 -7.89 67.81
C ILE A 40 -10.91 -7.15 69.10
N VAL A 41 -9.73 -7.37 69.68
CA VAL A 41 -9.31 -6.67 70.92
C VAL A 41 -9.07 -5.18 70.67
N LYS A 42 -8.49 -4.80 69.52
CA LYS A 42 -8.31 -3.39 69.09
C LYS A 42 -9.64 -2.65 68.95
N SER A 43 -10.71 -3.33 68.54
CA SER A 43 -12.07 -2.80 68.50
C SER A 43 -12.74 -2.62 69.88
N GLY A 44 -12.02 -2.93 70.97
CA GLY A 44 -12.52 -2.86 72.35
C GLY A 44 -13.36 -4.07 72.79
N LYS A 45 -13.60 -5.03 71.89
CA LYS A 45 -14.39 -6.24 72.18
C LYS A 45 -13.55 -7.31 72.88
N LYS A 46 -14.20 -8.10 73.74
CA LYS A 46 -13.53 -9.18 74.47
C LYS A 46 -13.47 -10.44 73.63
N LEU A 47 -12.28 -10.95 73.36
CA LEU A 47 -12.09 -12.22 72.64
C LEU A 47 -12.83 -13.40 73.30
N SER A 48 -13.02 -13.37 74.62
CA SER A 48 -13.83 -14.35 75.36
C SER A 48 -15.33 -14.35 75.01
N SER A 49 -15.86 -13.29 74.39
CA SER A 49 -17.22 -13.25 73.84
C SER A 49 -17.40 -14.15 72.62
N TYR A 50 -16.31 -14.54 71.94
CA TYR A 50 -16.34 -15.28 70.68
C TYR A 50 -16.06 -16.78 70.86
N PHE A 51 -16.48 -17.58 69.88
CA PHE A 51 -15.96 -18.92 69.65
C PHE A 51 -14.58 -18.87 68.97
N LYS A 52 -13.93 -20.02 68.76
CA LYS A 52 -12.72 -20.11 67.92
C LYS A 52 -13.03 -19.68 66.48
N ALA A 53 -12.03 -19.18 65.78
CA ALA A 53 -12.14 -18.94 64.35
C ALA A 53 -12.41 -20.23 63.57
N VAL A 54 -13.21 -20.13 62.51
CA VAL A 54 -13.51 -21.19 61.56
C VAL A 54 -13.26 -20.64 60.16
N ALA A 55 -12.45 -21.34 59.36
CA ALA A 55 -12.32 -21.01 57.94
C ALA A 55 -13.59 -21.45 57.20
N THR A 56 -14.13 -20.57 56.36
CA THR A 56 -15.25 -20.85 55.45
C THR A 56 -14.74 -20.92 54.01
N ASN A 57 -15.60 -21.28 53.06
CA ASN A 57 -15.31 -21.04 51.65
C ASN A 57 -15.14 -19.53 51.42
N PHE A 58 -14.20 -19.16 50.56
CA PHE A 58 -13.96 -17.76 50.21
C PHE A 58 -15.15 -17.23 49.38
N PRO A 59 -15.85 -16.16 49.79
CA PRO A 59 -16.98 -15.62 49.03
C PRO A 59 -16.47 -14.86 47.79
N VAL A 60 -17.13 -15.07 46.65
CA VAL A 60 -16.89 -14.28 45.43
C VAL A 60 -18.04 -13.27 45.32
N VAL A 61 -17.86 -12.11 45.96
CA VAL A 61 -18.84 -11.01 46.02
C VAL A 61 -18.14 -9.65 45.95
N ASN A 62 -18.89 -8.62 45.59
CA ASN A 62 -18.37 -7.28 45.29
C ASN A 62 -18.18 -6.39 46.53
N ASP A 63 -18.73 -6.76 47.68
CA ASP A 63 -18.70 -6.01 48.95
C ASP A 63 -17.88 -6.74 50.04
N LEU A 64 -16.78 -7.37 49.63
CA LEU A 64 -15.73 -7.83 50.54
C LEU A 64 -15.07 -6.63 51.24
N PRO A 65 -14.75 -6.72 52.56
CA PRO A 65 -13.91 -5.72 53.21
C PRO A 65 -12.48 -5.76 52.62
N ALA A 66 -11.69 -4.71 52.88
CA ALA A 66 -10.28 -4.71 52.47
C ALA A 66 -9.47 -5.84 53.13
N GLU A 67 -8.38 -6.26 52.49
CA GLU A 67 -7.53 -7.35 53.01
C GLU A 67 -6.96 -6.97 54.38
N GLY A 68 -7.14 -7.84 55.37
CA GLY A 68 -6.71 -7.55 56.74
C GLY A 68 -7.69 -6.71 57.57
N GLU A 69 -8.84 -6.28 57.05
CA GLU A 69 -9.87 -5.57 57.81
C GLU A 69 -11.00 -6.48 58.33
N ILE A 70 -11.58 -6.12 59.48
CA ILE A 70 -12.67 -6.89 60.12
C ILE A 70 -14.05 -6.31 59.84
N ASP A 71 -14.97 -7.12 59.31
CA ASP A 71 -16.38 -6.75 59.14
C ASP A 71 -17.25 -7.42 60.23
N PHE A 72 -17.99 -6.59 60.98
CA PHE A 72 -19.01 -7.01 61.97
C PHE A 72 -20.43 -7.06 61.40
N THR A 73 -20.66 -6.39 60.27
CA THR A 73 -21.95 -6.28 59.57
C THR A 73 -22.12 -7.33 58.46
N TRP A 74 -21.05 -8.07 58.12
CA TRP A 74 -21.09 -9.18 57.17
C TRP A 74 -22.23 -10.17 57.44
N SER A 75 -22.36 -10.61 58.69
CA SER A 75 -23.45 -11.52 59.13
C SER A 75 -24.82 -10.85 59.21
N GLU A 76 -24.95 -9.56 58.88
CA GLU A 76 -26.22 -8.86 58.65
C GLU A 76 -26.66 -8.98 57.19
N ARG A 77 -25.74 -8.83 56.23
CA ARG A 77 -25.99 -8.99 54.77
C ARG A 77 -26.04 -10.46 54.33
N TYR A 78 -25.09 -11.27 54.80
CA TYR A 78 -24.88 -12.66 54.40
C TYR A 78 -25.26 -13.67 55.49
N GLN A 79 -25.54 -14.91 55.08
CA GLN A 79 -25.75 -16.07 55.95
C GLN A 79 -24.96 -17.28 55.43
N LEU A 80 -24.62 -18.23 56.30
CA LEU A 80 -24.05 -19.50 55.85
C LEU A 80 -25.16 -20.43 55.34
N SER A 81 -24.88 -21.13 54.25
CA SER A 81 -25.78 -22.11 53.63
C SER A 81 -25.97 -23.35 54.51
N LYS A 82 -26.77 -24.31 54.03
CA LYS A 82 -26.97 -25.63 54.67
C LYS A 82 -25.66 -26.43 54.85
N ASP A 83 -24.62 -26.16 54.06
CA ASP A 83 -23.29 -26.76 54.22
C ASP A 83 -22.48 -26.19 55.40
N SER A 84 -22.94 -25.09 56.01
CA SER A 84 -22.22 -24.32 57.04
C SER A 84 -20.84 -23.78 56.64
N MET A 85 -20.53 -23.73 55.33
CA MET A 85 -19.23 -23.33 54.78
C MET A 85 -19.33 -22.29 53.66
N THR A 86 -20.39 -22.28 52.86
CA THR A 86 -20.61 -21.33 51.78
C THR A 86 -21.50 -20.18 52.24
N TRP A 87 -21.16 -18.94 51.85
CA TRP A 87 -21.96 -17.75 52.15
C TRP A 87 -22.99 -17.47 51.06
N GLU A 88 -24.23 -17.20 51.47
CA GLU A 88 -25.37 -16.82 50.63
C GLU A 88 -25.86 -15.42 51.06
N LEU A 89 -26.22 -14.56 50.10
CA LEU A 89 -26.86 -13.27 50.39
C LEU A 89 -28.26 -13.51 50.97
N LYS A 90 -28.65 -12.79 52.02
CA LYS A 90 -29.98 -12.96 52.61
C LYS A 90 -31.08 -12.41 51.68
N PRO A 91 -32.27 -13.03 51.62
CA PRO A 91 -33.40 -12.51 50.85
C PRO A 91 -33.77 -11.08 51.29
N GLY A 92 -33.61 -10.12 50.39
CA GLY A 92 -33.91 -8.71 50.63
C GLY A 92 -32.77 -7.87 51.22
N ALA A 93 -31.57 -8.44 51.42
CA ALA A 93 -30.37 -7.65 51.65
C ALA A 93 -29.79 -7.14 50.32
N ALA A 94 -29.17 -5.96 50.35
CA ALA A 94 -28.31 -5.47 49.27
C ALA A 94 -26.84 -5.59 49.71
N PRO A 95 -25.89 -5.84 48.77
CA PRO A 95 -24.47 -5.72 49.06
C PRO A 95 -24.10 -4.25 49.34
N ASP A 96 -23.09 -4.02 50.18
CA ASP A 96 -22.65 -2.67 50.52
C ASP A 96 -21.60 -2.16 49.53
N ASN A 97 -22.07 -1.54 48.44
CA ASN A 97 -21.22 -1.04 47.35
C ASN A 97 -20.32 0.15 47.74
N ALA A 98 -20.25 0.55 49.01
CA ALA A 98 -19.49 1.72 49.49
C ALA A 98 -17.97 1.69 49.19
N HIS A 99 -17.40 0.51 48.89
CA HIS A 99 -15.99 0.38 48.47
C HIS A 99 -15.75 0.54 46.97
N TYR A 100 -16.79 0.62 46.14
CA TYR A 100 -16.65 1.15 44.78
C TYR A 100 -16.51 2.66 44.84
N GLN A 101 -15.27 3.15 45.00
CA GLN A 101 -14.91 4.41 44.38
C GLN A 101 -15.22 4.28 42.88
N GLY A 102 -15.90 5.29 42.33
CA GLY A 102 -16.47 5.19 41.00
C GLY A 102 -15.42 4.79 39.96
N ASN A 103 -15.83 3.96 39.01
CA ASN A 103 -15.07 3.67 37.79
C ASN A 103 -15.01 4.90 36.85
N THR A 104 -15.04 6.12 37.39
CA THR A 104 -14.95 7.33 36.60
C THR A 104 -13.52 7.56 36.18
N ASN A 105 -13.30 7.99 34.93
CA ASN A 105 -11.98 8.44 34.48
C ASN A 105 -11.53 9.72 35.20
N VAL A 106 -10.34 10.23 34.86
CA VAL A 106 -9.78 11.47 35.45
C VAL A 106 -10.63 12.73 35.23
N ASN A 107 -11.62 12.69 34.34
CA ASN A 107 -12.56 13.79 34.07
C ASN A 107 -13.89 13.65 34.84
N GLY A 108 -14.16 12.49 35.48
CA GLY A 108 -15.43 12.16 36.14
C GLY A 108 -16.44 11.40 35.26
N GLU A 109 -16.04 10.93 34.08
CA GLU A 109 -16.91 10.21 33.12
C GLU A 109 -16.89 8.69 33.42
N ASP A 110 -18.05 8.02 33.45
CA ASP A 110 -18.19 6.60 33.82
C ASP A 110 -17.50 5.69 32.78
N MET A 111 -16.56 4.83 33.22
CA MET A 111 -15.83 3.94 32.32
C MET A 111 -16.69 2.88 31.63
N THR A 112 -17.92 2.60 32.09
CA THR A 112 -18.86 1.77 31.30
C THR A 112 -19.34 2.51 30.06
N GLU A 113 -19.73 3.78 30.18
CA GLU A 113 -20.07 4.62 29.03
C GLU A 113 -18.85 4.81 28.10
N ILE A 114 -17.62 4.89 28.64
CA ILE A 114 -16.39 4.95 27.84
C ILE A 114 -16.11 3.62 27.13
N GLU A 115 -16.23 2.47 27.81
CA GLU A 115 -16.04 1.14 27.21
C GLU A 115 -17.08 0.82 26.13
N GLU A 116 -18.31 1.30 26.25
CA GLU A 116 -19.36 1.16 25.23
C GLU A 116 -19.10 2.05 24.00
N ASN A 117 -18.54 3.25 24.21
CA ASN A 117 -18.15 4.16 23.13
C ASN A 117 -16.76 3.86 22.53
N MET A 118 -15.97 2.96 23.13
CA MET A 118 -14.62 2.64 22.66
C MET A 118 -14.65 1.84 21.34
N LEU A 119 -14.00 2.39 20.31
CA LEU A 119 -13.82 1.74 19.02
C LEU A 119 -12.60 0.80 19.03
N LEU A 120 -12.84 -0.47 18.73
CA LEU A 120 -11.85 -1.55 18.70
C LEU A 120 -11.22 -1.69 17.30
N PRO A 121 -9.88 -1.80 17.18
CA PRO A 121 -9.22 -1.94 15.89
C PRO A 121 -9.48 -3.33 15.27
N ILE A 122 -9.86 -3.32 13.99
CA ILE A 122 -10.07 -4.54 13.19
C ILE A 122 -8.74 -5.22 12.82
N SER A 123 -7.64 -4.48 12.71
CA SER A 123 -6.33 -5.02 12.33
C SER A 123 -5.80 -6.13 13.24
N GLY A 124 -6.16 -6.12 14.53
CA GLY A 124 -5.78 -7.17 15.49
C GLY A 124 -6.71 -8.38 15.54
N GLN A 125 -7.73 -8.47 14.67
CA GLN A 125 -8.69 -9.57 14.63
C GLN A 125 -8.26 -10.69 13.67
N GLU A 126 -8.83 -11.88 13.82
CA GLU A 126 -8.62 -12.98 12.86
C GLU A 126 -8.94 -12.54 11.42
N LEU A 127 -8.17 -13.02 10.45
CA LEU A 127 -8.33 -12.69 9.02
C LEU A 127 -9.78 -12.82 8.49
N PRO A 128 -10.60 -13.83 8.84
CA PRO A 128 -12.00 -13.89 8.39
C PRO A 128 -12.88 -12.77 8.97
N ILE A 129 -12.59 -12.27 10.18
CA ILE A 129 -13.26 -11.11 10.79
C ILE A 129 -12.79 -9.82 10.11
N ARG A 130 -11.47 -9.70 9.86
CA ARG A 130 -10.90 -8.60 9.05
C ARG A 130 -11.54 -8.52 7.66
N TRP A 131 -11.73 -9.66 7.00
CA TRP A 131 -12.40 -9.78 5.70
C TRP A 131 -13.87 -9.35 5.76
N LEU A 132 -14.64 -9.91 6.71
CA LEU A 132 -16.05 -9.57 6.90
C LEU A 132 -16.28 -8.08 7.17
N ALA A 133 -15.42 -7.45 7.98
CA ALA A 133 -15.50 -6.02 8.26
C ALA A 133 -15.34 -5.14 6.99
N GLN A 134 -14.73 -5.65 5.92
CA GLN A 134 -14.63 -4.94 4.63
C GLN A 134 -15.73 -5.32 3.63
N HIS A 135 -16.48 -6.40 3.86
CA HIS A 135 -17.46 -6.90 2.89
C HIS A 135 -18.61 -5.91 2.72
N GLY A 136 -18.90 -5.53 1.47
CA GLY A 136 -19.92 -4.53 1.15
C GLY A 136 -19.65 -3.10 1.65
N SER A 137 -18.49 -2.80 2.26
CA SER A 137 -18.21 -1.46 2.80
C SER A 137 -17.69 -0.48 1.75
N GLU A 138 -18.23 0.75 1.73
CA GLU A 138 -17.78 1.79 0.80
C GLU A 138 -16.33 2.25 1.06
N LYS A 139 -15.90 2.23 2.33
CA LYS A 139 -14.62 2.74 2.83
C LYS A 139 -13.96 1.71 3.74
N PRO A 140 -12.61 1.65 3.82
CA PRO A 140 -11.91 0.71 4.70
C PRO A 140 -12.34 0.84 6.16
N VAL A 141 -12.84 -0.24 6.74
CA VAL A 141 -13.28 -0.31 8.14
C VAL A 141 -12.09 -0.68 9.01
N THR A 142 -11.47 0.33 9.60
CA THR A 142 -10.28 0.17 10.46
C THR A 142 -10.64 -0.15 11.91
N HIS A 143 -11.79 0.33 12.39
CA HIS A 143 -12.30 0.13 13.75
C HIS A 143 -13.81 -0.10 13.75
N VAL A 144 -14.33 -0.76 14.79
CA VAL A 144 -15.76 -1.01 15.03
C VAL A 144 -16.10 -0.83 16.51
N SER A 145 -17.37 -0.63 16.87
CA SER A 145 -17.79 -0.71 18.28
C SER A 145 -17.70 -2.16 18.80
N ARG A 146 -17.75 -2.32 20.13
CA ARG A 146 -17.81 -3.63 20.82
C ARG A 146 -18.93 -4.53 20.27
N ASP A 147 -20.13 -3.98 20.13
CA ASP A 147 -21.29 -4.66 19.56
C ASP A 147 -21.10 -4.99 18.07
N GLY A 148 -20.46 -4.09 17.31
CA GLY A 148 -20.12 -4.33 15.90
C GLY A 148 -19.14 -5.49 15.73
N LEU A 149 -18.13 -5.60 16.60
CA LEU A 149 -17.21 -6.74 16.62
C LEU A 149 -17.95 -8.03 16.98
N GLN A 150 -18.81 -8.01 18.00
CA GLN A 150 -19.62 -9.17 18.37
C GLN A 150 -20.56 -9.61 17.23
N ALA A 151 -21.17 -8.67 16.51
CA ALA A 151 -21.97 -8.95 15.32
C ALA A 151 -21.15 -9.64 14.22
N LEU A 152 -19.94 -9.15 13.92
CA LEU A 152 -19.03 -9.78 12.95
C LEU A 152 -18.64 -11.23 13.34
N HIS A 153 -18.43 -11.50 14.63
CA HIS A 153 -18.17 -12.86 15.12
C HIS A 153 -19.36 -13.81 14.95
N ILE A 154 -20.59 -13.31 15.05
CA ILE A 154 -21.82 -14.08 14.80
C ILE A 154 -22.01 -14.29 13.28
N ALA A 155 -21.93 -13.21 12.51
CA ALA A 155 -22.07 -13.20 11.05
C ALA A 155 -21.07 -14.12 10.33
N ARG A 156 -19.92 -14.44 10.94
CA ARG A 156 -18.91 -15.38 10.41
C ARG A 156 -19.47 -16.74 9.98
N ALA A 157 -20.55 -17.22 10.60
CA ALA A 157 -21.17 -18.50 10.26
C ALA A 157 -22.34 -18.39 9.27
N GLU A 158 -22.91 -17.20 9.09
CA GLU A 158 -24.19 -17.00 8.39
C GLU A 158 -24.04 -16.14 7.12
N GLU A 159 -23.20 -15.10 7.16
CA GLU A 159 -23.01 -14.13 6.07
C GLU A 159 -21.78 -14.42 5.22
N LEU A 160 -20.66 -14.93 5.79
CA LEU A 160 -19.47 -15.25 5.00
C LEU A 160 -19.67 -16.56 4.20
N PRO A 161 -19.71 -16.53 2.86
CA PRO A 161 -20.00 -17.73 2.09
C PRO A 161 -18.89 -18.76 2.26
N ALA A 162 -19.24 -20.03 2.54
CA ALA A 162 -18.29 -21.04 3.00
C ALA A 162 -17.08 -21.27 2.07
N VAL A 163 -17.25 -21.11 0.75
CA VAL A 163 -16.16 -21.19 -0.23
C VAL A 163 -15.23 -19.99 -0.18
N THR A 164 -15.74 -18.79 0.12
CA THR A 164 -14.93 -17.59 0.39
C THR A 164 -14.17 -17.74 1.71
N ALA A 165 -14.84 -18.19 2.78
CA ALA A 165 -14.19 -18.47 4.07
C ALA A 165 -13.04 -19.48 3.93
N LEU A 166 -13.24 -20.52 3.11
CA LEU A 166 -12.22 -21.52 2.80
C LEU A 166 -11.09 -20.94 1.91
N ALA A 167 -11.39 -20.09 0.94
CA ALA A 167 -10.40 -19.43 0.09
C ALA A 167 -9.49 -18.49 0.90
N VAL A 168 -10.08 -17.69 1.78
CA VAL A 168 -9.37 -16.80 2.71
C VAL A 168 -8.46 -17.63 3.63
N SER A 169 -8.99 -18.69 4.23
CA SER A 169 -8.22 -19.60 5.10
C SER A 169 -7.07 -20.32 4.36
N HIS A 170 -7.27 -20.68 3.09
CA HIS A 170 -6.25 -21.34 2.26
C HIS A 170 -5.14 -20.37 1.81
N LYS A 171 -5.38 -19.06 1.81
CA LYS A 171 -4.40 -18.03 1.42
C LYS A 171 -3.99 -17.12 2.57
N THR A 172 -4.19 -17.54 3.83
CA THR A 172 -3.85 -16.75 5.03
C THR A 172 -2.43 -16.18 5.00
N SER A 173 -1.42 -16.93 4.55
CA SER A 173 -0.04 -16.44 4.46
C SER A 173 0.20 -15.31 3.44
N LEU A 174 -0.70 -15.11 2.47
CA LEU A 174 -0.67 -13.97 1.54
C LEU A 174 -1.58 -12.81 1.98
N LEU A 175 -2.61 -13.11 2.78
CA LEU A 175 -3.71 -12.19 3.10
C LEU A 175 -3.57 -11.56 4.49
N ASP A 176 -3.00 -12.28 5.46
CA ASP A 176 -2.84 -11.82 6.84
C ASP A 176 -1.84 -10.66 7.00
N PRO A 177 -0.74 -10.55 6.21
CA PRO A 177 0.14 -9.39 6.23
C PRO A 177 -0.46 -8.11 5.62
N LEU A 178 -1.60 -8.18 4.92
CA LEU A 178 -2.17 -7.03 4.20
C LEU A 178 -2.71 -5.96 5.15
N GLU A 179 -2.33 -4.71 4.92
CA GLU A 179 -3.00 -3.57 5.56
C GLU A 179 -4.51 -3.59 5.30
N ILE A 180 -5.30 -3.08 6.25
CA ILE A 180 -6.76 -2.97 6.10
C ILE A 180 -7.17 -2.21 4.82
N ARG A 181 -6.36 -1.22 4.38
CA ARG A 181 -6.59 -0.49 3.12
C ARG A 181 -6.35 -1.32 1.86
N GLU A 182 -5.47 -2.31 1.90
CA GLU A 182 -5.25 -3.25 0.81
C GLU A 182 -6.28 -4.37 0.82
N LEU A 183 -6.54 -4.94 2.00
CA LEU A 183 -7.58 -5.94 2.20
C LEU A 183 -8.96 -5.41 1.77
N HIS A 184 -9.30 -4.15 2.08
CA HIS A 184 -10.54 -3.51 1.62
C HIS A 184 -10.67 -3.52 0.10
N LYS A 185 -9.62 -3.11 -0.63
CA LYS A 185 -9.62 -3.13 -2.10
C LYS A 185 -9.84 -4.55 -2.64
N LEU A 186 -9.12 -5.53 -2.08
CA LEU A 186 -9.23 -6.93 -2.49
C LEU A 186 -10.62 -7.50 -2.21
N VAL A 187 -11.20 -7.27 -1.01
CA VAL A 187 -12.56 -7.74 -0.68
C VAL A 187 -13.57 -7.11 -1.63
N ARG A 188 -13.59 -5.78 -1.74
CA ARG A 188 -14.47 -5.01 -2.62
C ARG A 188 -14.39 -5.44 -4.09
N ASP A 189 -13.20 -5.80 -4.57
CA ASP A 189 -13.01 -6.23 -5.96
C ASP A 189 -13.29 -7.73 -6.16
N THR A 190 -13.12 -8.56 -5.12
CA THR A 190 -13.62 -9.94 -5.06
C THR A 190 -15.14 -9.96 -5.13
N ASP A 191 -15.82 -9.09 -4.38
CA ASP A 191 -17.29 -8.99 -4.35
C ASP A 191 -17.88 -8.63 -5.73
N LYS A 192 -17.15 -7.83 -6.54
CA LYS A 192 -17.53 -7.50 -7.93
C LYS A 192 -17.36 -8.67 -8.89
N VAL A 193 -16.29 -9.46 -8.73
CA VAL A 193 -15.99 -10.62 -9.60
C VAL A 193 -16.87 -11.83 -9.24
N PHE A 194 -17.18 -11.99 -7.96
CA PHE A 194 -17.93 -13.12 -7.42
C PHE A 194 -19.18 -12.66 -6.62
N PRO A 195 -20.15 -11.95 -7.23
CA PRO A 195 -21.33 -11.45 -6.53
C PRO A 195 -22.28 -12.55 -6.01
N ASN A 196 -22.08 -13.80 -6.48
CA ASN A 196 -22.72 -15.01 -5.94
C ASN A 196 -21.62 -16.07 -5.72
N PRO A 197 -20.77 -15.92 -4.70
CA PRO A 197 -19.54 -16.71 -4.60
C PRO A 197 -19.83 -18.18 -4.30
N GLY A 198 -20.99 -18.52 -3.70
CA GLY A 198 -21.44 -19.90 -3.52
C GLY A 198 -21.64 -20.71 -4.82
N ASN A 199 -21.75 -20.05 -5.97
CA ASN A 199 -21.75 -20.70 -7.29
C ASN A 199 -20.34 -20.86 -7.89
N SER A 200 -19.31 -20.34 -7.21
CA SER A 200 -17.90 -20.41 -7.61
C SER A 200 -17.19 -21.55 -6.88
N ASN A 201 -16.06 -22.01 -7.43
CA ASN A 201 -15.21 -23.00 -6.77
C ASN A 201 -14.02 -22.35 -6.04
N LEU A 202 -13.45 -23.10 -5.08
CA LEU A 202 -12.30 -22.66 -4.26
C LEU A 202 -11.09 -22.23 -5.11
N GLY A 203 -10.84 -22.92 -6.22
CA GLY A 203 -9.69 -22.64 -7.11
C GLY A 203 -9.82 -21.32 -7.86
N LEU A 204 -11.03 -20.93 -8.26
CA LEU A 204 -11.28 -19.65 -8.95
C LEU A 204 -11.07 -18.45 -8.02
N ILE A 205 -11.58 -18.53 -6.79
CA ILE A 205 -11.41 -17.44 -5.81
C ILE A 205 -9.94 -17.34 -5.39
N THR A 206 -9.27 -18.47 -5.12
CA THR A 206 -7.85 -18.45 -4.72
C THR A 206 -6.91 -18.04 -5.86
N ALA A 207 -7.21 -18.40 -7.11
CA ALA A 207 -6.47 -17.91 -8.28
C ALA A 207 -6.70 -16.41 -8.54
N PHE A 208 -7.89 -15.87 -8.27
CA PHE A 208 -8.12 -14.43 -8.32
C PHE A 208 -7.28 -13.70 -7.26
N PHE A 209 -7.20 -14.22 -6.03
CA PHE A 209 -6.36 -13.62 -4.98
C PHE A 209 -4.88 -13.57 -5.41
N GLU A 210 -4.36 -14.66 -5.99
CA GLU A 210 -2.98 -14.70 -6.50
C GLU A 210 -2.76 -13.74 -7.66
N ALA A 211 -3.68 -13.70 -8.64
CA ALA A 211 -3.59 -12.76 -9.76
C ALA A 211 -3.68 -11.29 -9.31
N TYR A 212 -4.56 -10.97 -8.35
CA TYR A 212 -4.77 -9.61 -7.85
C TYR A 212 -3.61 -9.11 -7.01
N LEU A 213 -3.03 -9.95 -6.15
CA LEU A 213 -1.90 -9.55 -5.30
C LEU A 213 -0.59 -9.43 -6.10
N ASN A 214 -0.37 -10.32 -7.07
CA ASN A 214 0.77 -10.24 -8.00
C ASN A 214 0.63 -9.14 -9.05
N ALA A 215 -0.59 -8.63 -9.30
CA ALA A 215 -0.80 -7.50 -10.20
C ALA A 215 -0.38 -6.17 -9.57
N ASP A 216 0.25 -5.33 -10.39
CA ASP A 216 0.56 -3.94 -10.06
C ASP A 216 -0.69 -3.16 -9.62
N TYR A 217 -0.50 -2.12 -8.80
CA TYR A 217 -1.62 -1.32 -8.27
C TYR A 217 -2.45 -0.66 -9.38
N THR A 218 -1.87 -0.34 -10.53
CA THR A 218 -2.59 0.17 -11.71
C THR A 218 -3.34 -0.92 -12.46
N ASP A 219 -2.86 -2.17 -12.43
CA ASP A 219 -3.46 -3.32 -13.12
C ASP A 219 -4.60 -3.99 -12.36
N ARG A 220 -4.60 -3.96 -11.03
CA ARG A 220 -5.68 -4.54 -10.19
C ARG A 220 -7.09 -4.12 -10.64
N GLY A 221 -7.25 -2.87 -11.10
CA GLY A 221 -8.51 -2.35 -11.64
C GLY A 221 -8.90 -2.86 -13.04
N LEU A 222 -7.92 -3.19 -13.91
CA LEU A 222 -8.17 -3.83 -15.20
C LEU A 222 -8.41 -5.34 -15.02
N LEU A 223 -7.60 -5.99 -14.20
CA LEU A 223 -7.72 -7.41 -13.85
C LEU A 223 -9.13 -7.72 -13.32
N THR A 224 -9.65 -6.88 -12.42
CA THR A 224 -11.02 -7.01 -11.90
C THR A 224 -12.06 -6.96 -13.04
N LYS A 225 -11.92 -6.05 -14.01
CA LYS A 225 -12.86 -5.94 -15.15
C LYS A 225 -12.80 -7.18 -16.06
N GLU A 226 -11.61 -7.70 -16.35
CA GLU A 226 -11.46 -8.92 -17.14
C GLU A 226 -12.08 -10.12 -16.41
N TRP A 227 -11.85 -10.26 -15.11
CA TRP A 227 -12.48 -11.31 -14.32
C TRP A 227 -14.02 -11.14 -14.23
N MET A 228 -14.55 -9.92 -14.22
CA MET A 228 -16.00 -9.68 -14.34
C MET A 228 -16.57 -10.09 -15.71
N LYS A 229 -15.85 -9.91 -16.82
CA LYS A 229 -16.26 -10.40 -18.15
C LYS A 229 -16.33 -11.94 -18.23
N GLY A 230 -15.54 -12.62 -17.40
CA GLY A 230 -15.34 -14.08 -17.46
C GLY A 230 -13.89 -14.49 -17.76
N ASN A 231 -13.03 -13.54 -18.14
CA ASN A 231 -11.65 -13.79 -18.53
C ASN A 231 -10.78 -14.07 -17.30
N ARG A 232 -10.26 -15.30 -17.18
CA ARG A 232 -9.49 -15.79 -16.02
C ARG A 232 -7.98 -15.53 -16.17
N VAL A 233 -7.63 -14.28 -16.47
CA VAL A 233 -6.24 -13.86 -16.71
C VAL A 233 -5.42 -13.83 -15.42
N SER A 234 -4.16 -14.28 -15.47
CA SER A 234 -3.25 -14.31 -14.30
C SER A 234 -2.51 -12.99 -14.07
N HIS A 235 -2.40 -12.16 -15.10
CA HIS A 235 -1.76 -10.84 -15.11
C HIS A 235 -2.34 -10.04 -16.29
N ILE A 236 -2.05 -8.74 -16.35
CA ILE A 236 -2.33 -7.90 -17.52
C ILE A 236 -1.05 -7.80 -18.36
N THR A 237 -1.16 -8.01 -19.67
CA THR A 237 -0.04 -7.82 -20.59
C THR A 237 0.23 -6.32 -20.75
N ARG A 238 1.41 -5.84 -20.38
CA ARG A 238 1.84 -4.45 -20.61
C ARG A 238 2.84 -4.36 -21.76
N THR A 239 2.80 -3.26 -22.52
CA THR A 239 3.79 -2.92 -23.54
C THR A 239 5.09 -2.43 -22.88
N ALA A 240 6.17 -2.30 -23.66
CA ALA A 240 7.44 -1.74 -23.17
C ALA A 240 7.34 -0.27 -22.69
N SER A 241 6.27 0.45 -23.01
CA SER A 241 5.96 1.80 -22.49
C SER A 241 5.03 1.79 -21.27
N GLY A 242 4.70 0.61 -20.73
CA GLY A 242 3.78 0.45 -19.60
C GLY A 242 2.30 0.63 -19.95
N ALA A 243 1.92 0.74 -21.23
CA ALA A 243 0.51 0.75 -21.63
C ALA A 243 -0.09 -0.67 -21.62
N ASN A 244 -1.42 -0.82 -21.52
CA ASN A 244 -2.06 -2.13 -21.71
C ASN A 244 -1.86 -2.61 -23.16
N ALA A 245 -1.28 -3.80 -23.35
CA ALA A 245 -1.06 -4.40 -24.66
C ALA A 245 -2.31 -5.12 -25.21
N GLY A 246 -3.27 -5.48 -24.35
CA GLY A 246 -4.45 -6.25 -24.74
C GLY A 246 -4.24 -7.77 -24.70
N GLY A 247 -5.05 -8.50 -25.46
CA GLY A 247 -5.00 -9.97 -25.60
C GLY A 247 -6.02 -10.73 -24.76
N GLY A 248 -6.91 -10.03 -24.05
CA GLY A 248 -7.99 -10.63 -23.27
C GLY A 248 -9.32 -10.77 -24.04
N ASN A 249 -9.46 -10.09 -25.17
CA ASN A 249 -10.71 -10.09 -25.94
C ASN A 249 -10.85 -11.35 -26.82
N LEU A 250 -12.10 -11.78 -27.05
CA LEU A 250 -12.41 -12.77 -28.08
C LEU A 250 -12.11 -12.18 -29.46
N THR A 251 -11.53 -12.98 -30.36
CA THR A 251 -11.21 -12.55 -31.72
C THR A 251 -11.67 -13.58 -32.76
N ASP A 252 -11.70 -13.17 -34.03
CA ASP A 252 -11.95 -14.00 -35.23
C ASP A 252 -11.15 -15.33 -35.32
N ARG A 253 -10.12 -15.47 -34.49
CA ARG A 253 -9.33 -16.69 -34.28
C ARG A 253 -10.10 -17.81 -33.58
N GLY A 254 -11.27 -17.51 -33.00
CA GLY A 254 -12.25 -18.47 -32.47
C GLY A 254 -12.26 -18.61 -30.94
N GLU A 255 -13.37 -19.15 -30.41
CA GLU A 255 -13.53 -19.39 -28.97
C GLU A 255 -12.43 -20.30 -28.40
N GLY A 256 -11.85 -19.90 -27.28
CA GLY A 256 -10.77 -20.63 -26.61
C GLY A 256 -9.38 -20.48 -27.25
N PHE A 257 -9.24 -19.73 -28.35
CA PHE A 257 -7.92 -19.37 -28.87
C PHE A 257 -7.27 -18.29 -27.99
N VAL A 258 -6.10 -18.58 -27.42
CA VAL A 258 -5.31 -17.59 -26.67
C VAL A 258 -4.44 -16.81 -27.65
N HIS A 259 -4.72 -15.52 -27.82
CA HIS A 259 -3.87 -14.64 -28.62
C HIS A 259 -2.65 -14.16 -27.82
N ASP A 260 -1.51 -14.05 -28.50
CA ASP A 260 -0.20 -13.85 -27.87
C ASP A 260 0.80 -13.26 -28.88
N LEU A 261 2.01 -12.93 -28.41
CA LEU A 261 3.09 -12.41 -29.26
C LEU A 261 3.49 -13.35 -30.41
N THR A 262 3.31 -14.68 -30.25
CA THR A 262 3.62 -15.69 -31.27
C THR A 262 2.56 -15.71 -32.38
N SER A 263 1.28 -15.67 -32.02
CA SER A 263 0.17 -15.62 -32.98
C SER A 263 0.09 -14.25 -33.67
N LEU A 264 0.33 -13.14 -32.95
CA LEU A 264 0.51 -11.81 -33.55
C LEU A 264 1.64 -11.81 -34.60
N ALA A 265 2.79 -12.44 -34.30
CA ALA A 265 3.87 -12.57 -35.27
C ALA A 265 3.47 -13.38 -36.51
N ARG A 266 2.65 -14.43 -36.36
CA ARG A 266 2.08 -15.16 -37.52
C ARG A 266 1.11 -14.32 -38.33
N ASP A 267 0.23 -13.57 -37.69
CA ASP A 267 -0.75 -12.73 -38.39
C ASP A 267 -0.04 -11.59 -39.17
N VAL A 268 0.96 -10.93 -38.57
CA VAL A 268 1.79 -9.92 -39.25
C VAL A 268 2.63 -10.53 -40.40
N ALA A 269 3.24 -11.69 -40.20
CA ALA A 269 3.99 -12.38 -41.27
C ALA A 269 3.07 -12.88 -42.40
N THR A 270 1.82 -13.23 -42.09
CA THR A 270 0.78 -13.55 -43.08
C THR A 270 0.45 -12.31 -43.92
N GLY A 271 0.27 -11.14 -43.30
CA GLY A 271 0.10 -9.87 -44.01
C GLY A 271 1.30 -9.47 -44.88
N VAL A 272 2.53 -9.78 -44.46
CA VAL A 272 3.73 -9.57 -45.28
C VAL A 272 3.75 -10.48 -46.51
N LEU A 273 3.35 -11.75 -46.36
CA LEU A 273 3.21 -12.66 -47.50
C LEU A 273 2.08 -12.23 -48.44
N ALA A 274 0.96 -11.76 -47.87
CA ALA A 274 -0.22 -11.30 -48.59
C ALA A 274 0.04 -10.10 -49.53
N ARG A 275 1.12 -9.33 -49.32
CA ARG A 275 1.58 -8.29 -50.26
C ARG A 275 2.00 -8.83 -51.64
N SER A 276 2.28 -10.14 -51.73
CA SER A 276 2.85 -10.78 -52.92
C SER A 276 1.93 -11.81 -53.59
N MET A 277 0.89 -12.25 -52.89
CA MET A 277 -0.12 -13.18 -53.37
C MET A 277 -1.35 -13.16 -52.46
N ASP A 278 -2.53 -13.48 -53.00
CA ASP A 278 -3.74 -13.61 -52.20
C ASP A 278 -3.79 -14.97 -51.46
N LEU A 279 -4.37 -14.97 -50.25
CA LEU A 279 -4.30 -16.04 -49.26
C LEU A 279 -5.61 -16.13 -48.48
N ASP A 280 -6.18 -17.32 -48.30
CA ASP A 280 -7.25 -17.47 -47.30
C ASP A 280 -6.64 -17.51 -45.89
N ILE A 281 -6.92 -16.48 -45.08
CA ILE A 281 -6.32 -16.28 -43.75
C ILE A 281 -6.85 -17.24 -42.67
N TYR A 282 -7.92 -17.96 -42.97
CA TYR A 282 -8.52 -18.97 -42.09
C TYR A 282 -8.17 -20.39 -42.55
N ASN A 283 -7.87 -20.59 -43.84
CA ASN A 283 -7.51 -21.87 -44.44
C ASN A 283 -6.15 -21.84 -45.17
N LEU A 284 -5.08 -21.49 -44.44
CA LEU A 284 -3.73 -21.41 -44.98
C LEU A 284 -3.19 -22.79 -45.43
N HIS A 285 -2.94 -22.94 -46.74
CA HIS A 285 -2.29 -24.13 -47.29
C HIS A 285 -0.85 -24.31 -46.69
N PRO A 286 -0.40 -25.54 -46.37
CA PRO A 286 0.85 -25.77 -45.61
C PRO A 286 2.13 -25.15 -46.20
N ALA A 287 2.18 -24.94 -47.52
CA ALA A 287 3.32 -24.25 -48.14
C ALA A 287 3.42 -22.77 -47.72
N HIS A 288 2.28 -22.08 -47.54
CA HIS A 288 2.25 -20.69 -47.08
C HIS A 288 2.54 -20.61 -45.59
N ALA A 289 2.00 -21.54 -44.79
CA ALA A 289 2.35 -21.68 -43.38
C ALA A 289 3.88 -21.85 -43.18
N LYS A 290 4.54 -22.68 -43.99
CA LYS A 290 6.01 -22.78 -43.97
C LYS A 290 6.70 -21.45 -44.33
N ARG A 291 6.21 -20.71 -45.34
CA ARG A 291 6.80 -19.42 -45.72
C ARG A 291 6.57 -18.33 -44.67
N ILE A 292 5.47 -18.38 -43.93
CA ILE A 292 5.18 -17.51 -42.77
C ILE A 292 6.22 -17.74 -41.66
N GLU A 293 6.48 -19.00 -41.29
CA GLU A 293 7.53 -19.34 -40.31
C GLU A 293 8.94 -18.92 -40.80
N GLU A 294 9.23 -19.02 -42.10
CA GLU A 294 10.47 -18.49 -42.68
C GLU A 294 10.55 -16.96 -42.58
N ILE A 295 9.48 -16.21 -42.83
CA ILE A 295 9.45 -14.74 -42.69
C ILE A 295 9.72 -14.34 -41.23
N ILE A 296 9.13 -15.05 -40.27
CA ILE A 296 9.36 -14.84 -38.83
C ILE A 296 10.83 -15.11 -38.48
N ALA A 297 11.40 -16.21 -38.97
CA ALA A 297 12.80 -16.58 -38.74
C ALA A 297 13.80 -15.64 -39.44
N GLU A 298 13.44 -15.06 -40.59
CA GLU A 298 14.26 -14.05 -41.27
C GLU A 298 14.29 -12.70 -40.52
N ASN A 299 13.21 -12.34 -39.82
CA ASN A 299 13.06 -11.14 -38.98
C ASN A 299 13.50 -9.80 -39.63
N LYS A 300 13.20 -9.62 -40.92
CA LYS A 300 13.56 -8.41 -41.71
C LYS A 300 12.38 -7.45 -41.86
N PRO A 301 12.62 -6.17 -42.19
CA PRO A 301 11.58 -5.29 -42.72
C PRO A 301 10.97 -5.87 -44.02
N PRO A 302 9.67 -5.70 -44.30
CA PRO A 302 8.70 -4.96 -43.48
C PRO A 302 8.25 -5.68 -42.20
N PHE A 303 8.34 -7.01 -42.13
CA PHE A 303 7.80 -7.82 -41.02
C PHE A 303 8.23 -7.32 -39.63
N SER A 304 9.52 -7.16 -39.38
CA SER A 304 10.01 -6.74 -38.05
C SER A 304 9.50 -5.35 -37.64
N VAL A 305 9.45 -4.40 -38.58
CA VAL A 305 8.95 -3.05 -38.31
C VAL A 305 7.46 -3.06 -37.96
N PHE A 306 6.62 -3.79 -38.71
CA PHE A 306 5.20 -3.89 -38.41
C PHE A 306 4.94 -4.66 -37.10
N ARG A 307 5.62 -5.78 -36.89
CA ARG A 307 5.56 -6.56 -35.64
C ARG A 307 5.85 -5.67 -34.44
N ASP A 308 6.96 -4.94 -34.47
CA ASP A 308 7.40 -4.13 -33.34
C ASP A 308 6.44 -2.96 -33.09
N LYS A 309 5.71 -2.48 -34.12
CA LYS A 309 4.63 -1.50 -33.94
C LYS A 309 3.38 -2.08 -33.29
N PHE A 310 2.93 -3.29 -33.65
CA PHE A 310 1.82 -3.91 -32.91
C PHE A 310 2.22 -4.22 -31.46
N ILE A 311 3.43 -4.72 -31.20
CA ILE A 311 3.91 -5.02 -29.84
C ILE A 311 4.07 -3.77 -28.95
N THR A 312 4.37 -2.61 -29.55
CA THR A 312 4.50 -1.33 -28.80
C THR A 312 3.20 -0.51 -28.74
N MET A 313 2.16 -0.91 -29.46
CA MET A 313 0.87 -0.24 -29.52
C MET A 313 -0.03 -0.63 -28.32
N PRO A 314 -0.68 0.33 -27.64
CA PRO A 314 -1.74 0.03 -26.68
C PRO A 314 -2.88 -0.73 -27.35
N GLY A 315 -3.31 -1.86 -26.77
CA GLY A 315 -4.32 -2.75 -27.37
C GLY A 315 -3.85 -3.52 -28.63
N GLY A 316 -2.55 -3.55 -28.93
CA GLY A 316 -2.00 -4.23 -30.12
C GLY A 316 -2.27 -5.74 -30.21
N LEU A 317 -2.64 -6.40 -29.10
CA LEU A 317 -3.07 -7.79 -29.01
C LEU A 317 -4.61 -7.97 -28.96
N ASP A 318 -5.40 -6.90 -28.99
CA ASP A 318 -6.86 -7.03 -28.99
C ASP A 318 -7.44 -7.25 -30.40
N TYR A 319 -6.72 -6.82 -31.44
CA TYR A 319 -7.15 -6.83 -32.84
C TYR A 319 -7.35 -8.23 -33.46
N SER A 320 -8.32 -8.34 -34.37
CA SER A 320 -8.58 -9.53 -35.20
C SER A 320 -7.37 -9.93 -36.08
N ARG A 321 -7.32 -11.18 -36.55
CA ARG A 321 -6.39 -11.58 -37.61
C ARG A 321 -6.69 -10.80 -38.88
N ALA A 322 -7.97 -10.62 -39.22
CA ALA A 322 -8.39 -9.92 -40.44
C ALA A 322 -7.79 -8.50 -40.52
N ILE A 323 -7.96 -7.66 -39.49
CA ILE A 323 -7.45 -6.27 -39.51
C ILE A 323 -5.91 -6.22 -39.45
N VAL A 324 -5.25 -7.14 -38.72
CA VAL A 324 -3.79 -7.23 -38.68
C VAL A 324 -3.22 -7.63 -40.04
N VAL A 325 -3.82 -8.63 -40.70
CA VAL A 325 -3.38 -9.06 -42.04
C VAL A 325 -3.67 -7.98 -43.09
N ALA A 326 -4.88 -7.44 -43.14
CA ALA A 326 -5.28 -6.42 -44.12
C ALA A 326 -4.46 -5.13 -43.99
N SER A 327 -4.29 -4.62 -42.77
CA SER A 327 -3.49 -3.41 -42.54
C SER A 327 -2.02 -3.59 -42.93
N VAL A 328 -1.42 -4.76 -42.68
CA VAL A 328 -0.04 -5.05 -43.12
C VAL A 328 0.04 -5.27 -44.64
N LYS A 329 -0.98 -5.90 -45.26
CA LYS A 329 -1.08 -6.13 -46.71
C LYS A 329 -1.13 -4.82 -47.50
N GLU A 330 -2.10 -3.96 -47.19
CA GLU A 330 -2.40 -2.74 -47.95
C GLU A 330 -1.52 -1.53 -47.58
N ALA A 331 -0.54 -1.69 -46.69
CA ALA A 331 0.33 -0.58 -46.32
C ALA A 331 1.28 -0.18 -47.47
N PRO A 332 1.48 1.13 -47.72
CA PRO A 332 2.30 1.61 -48.84
C PRO A 332 3.70 1.00 -48.90
N ILE A 333 4.12 0.56 -50.09
CA ILE A 333 5.44 -0.04 -50.34
C ILE A 333 6.55 0.94 -49.92
N GLY A 334 7.48 0.51 -49.07
CA GLY A 334 8.56 1.36 -48.56
C GLY A 334 8.23 2.13 -47.28
N ILE A 335 7.01 2.04 -46.74
CA ILE A 335 6.64 2.75 -45.50
C ILE A 335 7.49 2.30 -44.31
N GLU A 336 7.92 1.04 -44.28
CA GLU A 336 8.84 0.47 -43.30
C GLU A 336 10.21 1.15 -43.21
N VAL A 337 10.61 1.96 -44.21
CA VAL A 337 11.87 2.73 -44.17
C VAL A 337 11.83 3.86 -43.11
N ILE A 338 10.65 4.35 -42.74
CA ILE A 338 10.47 5.37 -41.70
C ILE A 338 9.43 4.85 -40.69
N PRO A 339 9.85 4.25 -39.56
CA PRO A 339 8.93 3.65 -38.59
C PRO A 339 7.90 4.61 -37.97
N ALA A 340 8.07 5.93 -38.06
CA ALA A 340 7.04 6.90 -37.68
C ALA A 340 5.82 6.81 -38.61
N HIS A 341 6.02 6.76 -39.92
CA HIS A 341 4.94 6.66 -40.90
C HIS A 341 4.14 5.35 -40.74
N VAL A 342 4.78 4.25 -40.33
CA VAL A 342 4.09 2.99 -40.01
C VAL A 342 3.10 3.19 -38.85
N THR A 343 3.49 3.91 -37.80
CA THR A 343 2.57 4.26 -36.69
C THR A 343 1.45 5.19 -37.15
N GLU A 344 1.76 6.23 -37.93
CA GLU A 344 0.73 7.14 -38.48
C GLU A 344 -0.28 6.42 -39.38
N TYR A 345 0.16 5.45 -40.17
CA TYR A 345 -0.69 4.63 -41.02
C TYR A 345 -1.56 3.68 -40.18
N LEU A 346 -0.98 2.91 -39.26
CA LEU A 346 -1.73 1.99 -38.40
C LEU A 346 -2.79 2.74 -37.57
N ASN A 347 -2.46 3.93 -37.03
CA ASN A 347 -3.41 4.77 -36.29
C ASN A 347 -4.60 5.26 -37.15
N LYS A 348 -4.49 5.26 -38.49
CA LYS A 348 -5.57 5.63 -39.42
C LYS A 348 -6.43 4.43 -39.83
N VAL A 349 -5.83 3.25 -40.02
CA VAL A 349 -6.51 2.06 -40.58
C VAL A 349 -6.96 1.03 -39.55
N LEU A 350 -6.42 1.06 -38.32
CA LEU A 350 -6.90 0.22 -37.23
C LEU A 350 -8.17 0.86 -36.63
N THR A 351 -9.29 0.67 -37.31
CA THR A 351 -10.61 1.24 -36.98
C THR A 351 -11.57 0.23 -36.35
N GLU A 352 -11.15 -1.02 -36.23
CA GLU A 352 -11.94 -2.12 -35.70
C GLU A 352 -12.35 -1.93 -34.23
N THR A 353 -13.59 -2.29 -33.91
CA THR A 353 -14.19 -2.21 -32.57
C THR A 353 -14.83 -3.52 -32.10
N ASP A 354 -15.29 -4.38 -33.02
CA ASP A 354 -15.58 -5.79 -32.76
C ASP A 354 -14.44 -6.63 -33.35
N HIS A 355 -13.62 -7.23 -32.48
CA HIS A 355 -12.49 -8.06 -32.87
C HIS A 355 -12.89 -9.53 -33.13
N ALA A 356 -14.06 -9.94 -32.64
CA ALA A 356 -14.61 -11.30 -32.80
C ALA A 356 -15.35 -11.44 -34.14
N ASN A 357 -16.04 -10.38 -34.57
CA ASN A 357 -16.76 -10.29 -35.84
C ASN A 357 -16.22 -9.11 -36.68
N PRO A 358 -14.99 -9.22 -37.23
CA PRO A 358 -14.41 -8.18 -38.08
C PRO A 358 -15.28 -7.92 -39.32
N ASP A 359 -15.23 -6.68 -39.82
CA ASP A 359 -16.03 -6.26 -40.97
C ASP A 359 -15.77 -7.15 -42.21
N PRO A 360 -16.81 -7.62 -42.91
CA PRO A 360 -16.66 -8.43 -44.13
C PRO A 360 -15.75 -7.82 -45.20
N GLU A 361 -15.69 -6.49 -45.35
CA GLU A 361 -14.77 -5.84 -46.29
C GLU A 361 -13.31 -6.00 -45.84
N ILE A 362 -13.02 -5.86 -44.54
CA ILE A 362 -11.69 -6.12 -43.97
C ILE A 362 -11.30 -7.59 -44.16
N VAL A 363 -12.25 -8.52 -43.94
CA VAL A 363 -12.03 -9.95 -44.15
C VAL A 363 -11.71 -10.25 -45.61
N ASP A 364 -12.44 -9.67 -46.57
CA ASP A 364 -12.23 -9.92 -47.99
C ASP A 364 -10.98 -9.21 -48.55
N ILE A 365 -10.57 -8.06 -48.01
CA ILE A 365 -9.25 -7.44 -48.28
C ILE A 365 -8.13 -8.37 -47.78
N ALA A 366 -8.21 -8.82 -46.52
CA ALA A 366 -7.24 -9.74 -45.92
C ALA A 366 -7.13 -11.06 -46.71
N CYS A 367 -8.28 -11.62 -47.14
CA CYS A 367 -8.34 -12.83 -47.95
C CYS A 367 -7.94 -12.63 -49.42
N GLY A 368 -7.80 -11.39 -49.88
CA GLY A 368 -7.54 -11.09 -51.30
C GLY A 368 -8.71 -11.35 -52.25
N ARG A 369 -9.92 -11.34 -51.72
CA ARG A 369 -11.19 -11.38 -52.48
C ARG A 369 -11.63 -9.96 -52.87
N SER A 370 -11.17 -8.95 -52.13
CA SER A 370 -11.30 -7.53 -52.44
C SER A 370 -9.92 -6.89 -52.70
N SER A 371 -9.93 -5.82 -53.50
CA SER A 371 -8.80 -4.91 -53.73
C SER A 371 -9.19 -3.47 -53.35
N ALA A 372 -10.18 -3.31 -52.47
CA ALA A 372 -10.51 -2.04 -51.86
C ALA A 372 -9.36 -1.58 -50.94
N PRO A 373 -9.04 -0.27 -50.90
CA PRO A 373 -8.06 0.25 -49.94
C PRO A 373 -8.60 0.12 -48.52
N MET A 374 -7.71 -0.06 -47.54
CA MET A 374 -8.09 -0.08 -46.12
C MET A 374 -8.96 1.13 -45.74
N PRO A 375 -10.14 0.90 -45.12
CA PRO A 375 -10.93 1.94 -44.47
C PRO A 375 -10.07 2.78 -43.51
N GLN A 376 -10.40 4.08 -43.43
CA GLN A 376 -9.68 5.04 -42.60
C GLN A 376 -10.66 5.75 -41.67
N ARG A 377 -10.18 6.15 -40.48
CA ARG A 377 -10.98 6.98 -39.55
C ARG A 377 -11.38 8.28 -40.24
N VAL A 378 -12.69 8.50 -40.39
CA VAL A 378 -13.23 9.76 -40.92
C VAL A 378 -13.00 10.85 -39.87
N THR A 379 -12.06 11.75 -40.13
CA THR A 379 -11.98 13.03 -39.43
C THR A 379 -13.09 13.94 -39.97
N GLU A 380 -14.15 14.12 -39.18
CA GLU A 380 -15.27 15.02 -39.45
C GLU A 380 -14.86 16.51 -39.38
N GLU A 381 -14.02 16.95 -40.32
CA GLU A 381 -13.85 18.36 -40.64
C GLU A 381 -14.64 18.71 -41.91
N GLY A 382 -15.97 18.80 -41.75
CA GLY A 382 -16.82 19.58 -42.65
C GLY A 382 -17.78 18.81 -43.54
N LYS A 383 -18.76 18.10 -42.94
CA LYS A 383 -20.11 17.99 -43.50
C LYS A 383 -21.16 18.26 -42.43
N GLN A 384 -22.19 18.99 -42.82
CA GLN A 384 -23.47 19.01 -42.11
C GLN A 384 -24.40 17.98 -42.76
N ASP A 385 -25.28 17.41 -41.93
CA ASP A 385 -26.54 16.74 -42.28
C ASP A 385 -26.46 15.57 -43.29
N ASP A 386 -26.59 14.32 -42.81
CA ASP A 386 -27.88 13.60 -42.97
C ASP A 386 -28.00 12.28 -42.16
N GLU A 387 -29.25 11.91 -41.88
CA GLU A 387 -29.82 10.70 -41.23
C GLU A 387 -28.91 9.70 -40.46
N GLU A 388 -29.02 9.72 -39.13
CA GLU A 388 -28.86 8.54 -38.27
C GLU A 388 -29.94 7.48 -38.60
N LYS A 389 -29.55 6.20 -38.77
CA LYS A 389 -30.50 5.07 -38.80
C LYS A 389 -30.02 3.85 -38.01
N PRO A 390 -30.95 3.04 -37.43
CA PRO A 390 -30.64 2.29 -36.22
C PRO A 390 -30.37 0.80 -36.46
N GLN A 391 -29.82 0.15 -35.43
CA GLN A 391 -29.68 -1.30 -35.36
C GLN A 391 -31.06 -2.02 -35.42
N PRO A 392 -31.16 -3.18 -36.11
CA PRO A 392 -32.36 -4.00 -36.08
C PRO A 392 -32.32 -5.06 -34.96
N SER A 393 -33.20 -4.93 -33.97
CA SER A 393 -33.56 -6.05 -33.09
C SER A 393 -34.36 -7.09 -33.88
N GLY A 394 -34.00 -8.38 -33.79
CA GLY A 394 -34.70 -9.45 -34.53
C GLY A 394 -35.99 -9.95 -33.86
N THR A 395 -36.74 -10.84 -34.55
CA THR A 395 -37.26 -12.15 -34.06
C THR A 395 -38.23 -12.81 -35.08
N THR A 396 -38.01 -14.11 -35.38
CA THR A 396 -38.91 -15.13 -36.02
C THR A 396 -39.62 -14.92 -37.39
N ALA A 397 -39.18 -15.72 -38.37
CA ALA A 397 -39.92 -16.74 -39.16
C ALA A 397 -41.19 -16.41 -40.01
N VAL A 398 -41.19 -16.87 -41.28
CA VAL A 398 -42.11 -17.89 -41.89
C VAL A 398 -41.67 -18.22 -43.35
N GLU A 399 -42.28 -19.24 -43.97
CA GLU A 399 -41.80 -20.06 -45.11
C GLU A 399 -42.04 -19.60 -46.57
N GLN A 400 -41.21 -20.20 -47.47
CA GLN A 400 -41.47 -20.69 -48.84
C GLN A 400 -41.68 -19.73 -50.04
N GLY A 401 -41.15 -20.16 -51.21
CA GLY A 401 -41.32 -19.51 -52.53
C GLY A 401 -40.42 -20.09 -53.65
N GLU A 402 -40.86 -21.20 -54.27
CA GLU A 402 -40.37 -21.72 -55.57
C GLU A 402 -40.69 -20.75 -56.74
N ALA A 403 -40.03 -20.70 -57.92
CA ALA A 403 -38.82 -21.36 -58.46
C ALA A 403 -38.19 -20.38 -59.53
N GLU A 404 -37.45 -20.69 -60.62
CA GLU A 404 -37.15 -21.94 -61.37
C GLU A 404 -35.87 -21.77 -62.25
N THR A 405 -35.74 -22.62 -63.29
CA THR A 405 -34.80 -22.70 -64.44
C THR A 405 -33.94 -21.47 -64.84
N MET A 406 -32.73 -21.64 -65.42
CA MET A 406 -32.39 -22.63 -66.46
C MET A 406 -30.91 -23.11 -66.47
N GLU A 407 -30.70 -24.38 -66.80
CA GLU A 407 -29.42 -25.10 -66.96
C GLU A 407 -29.28 -25.52 -68.45
N GLN A 408 -28.12 -25.54 -69.13
CA GLN A 408 -27.09 -26.62 -69.23
C GLN A 408 -25.96 -26.13 -70.18
N ASP A 409 -24.67 -26.41 -69.92
CA ASP A 409 -23.88 -27.62 -70.26
C ASP A 409 -23.59 -27.76 -71.79
N ALA A 410 -22.44 -28.21 -72.32
CA ALA A 410 -21.33 -28.94 -71.70
C ALA A 410 -19.94 -28.75 -72.37
N THR A 411 -18.89 -29.00 -71.59
CA THR A 411 -17.60 -29.68 -71.90
C THR A 411 -16.95 -29.55 -73.30
N GLU A 412 -15.71 -29.05 -73.34
CA GLU A 412 -14.62 -29.80 -74.01
C GLU A 412 -13.32 -29.70 -73.20
N HIS A 413 -12.57 -30.81 -73.10
CA HIS A 413 -11.47 -30.98 -72.14
C HIS A 413 -10.16 -31.15 -72.90
N HIS A 414 -9.26 -30.18 -72.82
CA HIS A 414 -7.86 -30.34 -73.27
C HIS A 414 -6.89 -29.97 -72.15
N GLN A 415 -6.24 -30.99 -71.60
CA GLN A 415 -4.99 -30.82 -70.86
C GLN A 415 -3.85 -30.70 -71.87
N ASP A 416 -2.98 -29.72 -71.69
CA ASP A 416 -1.61 -29.79 -72.20
C ASP A 416 -0.65 -29.27 -71.13
N THR A 417 0.43 -30.01 -70.88
CA THR A 417 1.23 -29.87 -69.64
C THR A 417 2.70 -29.64 -69.98
N GLN A 418 3.17 -28.40 -69.76
CA GLN A 418 4.59 -28.05 -69.73
C GLN A 418 4.91 -27.12 -68.53
N PRO A 419 6.16 -27.12 -68.02
CA PRO A 419 6.40 -26.82 -66.62
C PRO A 419 6.98 -25.42 -66.30
N LEU A 420 6.94 -25.12 -64.99
CA LEU A 420 7.71 -24.15 -64.20
C LEU A 420 8.93 -23.46 -64.85
N ASP A 421 9.00 -22.13 -64.67
CA ASP A 421 10.28 -21.45 -64.38
C ASP A 421 10.09 -20.16 -63.53
N ALA A 422 9.63 -20.33 -62.29
CA ALA A 422 9.22 -19.22 -61.42
C ALA A 422 10.38 -18.48 -60.72
N GLN A 423 11.58 -19.08 -60.64
CA GLN A 423 12.72 -18.49 -59.90
C GLN A 423 13.39 -17.31 -60.65
N SER A 424 13.13 -17.17 -61.95
CA SER A 424 13.70 -16.10 -62.78
C SER A 424 13.16 -14.71 -62.40
N GLN A 425 11.86 -14.59 -62.12
CA GLN A 425 11.21 -13.28 -61.95
C GLN A 425 11.56 -12.58 -60.63
N VAL A 426 11.75 -13.33 -59.55
CA VAL A 426 12.01 -12.79 -58.20
C VAL A 426 13.30 -11.94 -58.17
N ASN A 427 14.37 -12.43 -58.78
CA ASN A 427 15.67 -11.74 -58.84
C ASN A 427 15.64 -10.40 -59.62
N SER A 428 14.63 -10.20 -60.48
CA SER A 428 14.49 -8.99 -61.31
C SER A 428 13.95 -7.77 -60.53
N VAL A 429 13.22 -8.02 -59.43
CA VAL A 429 12.56 -6.96 -58.64
C VAL A 429 13.49 -6.43 -57.54
N ASP A 430 14.19 -7.31 -56.83
CA ASP A 430 15.18 -6.93 -55.81
C ASP A 430 16.28 -6.02 -56.37
N ALA A 431 16.73 -6.27 -57.61
CA ALA A 431 17.72 -5.44 -58.29
C ALA A 431 17.25 -3.98 -58.44
N LYS A 432 15.99 -3.77 -58.87
CA LYS A 432 15.40 -2.43 -59.01
C LYS A 432 15.20 -1.73 -57.67
N TYR A 433 14.85 -2.48 -56.63
CA TYR A 433 14.69 -1.92 -55.27
C TYR A 433 16.02 -1.41 -54.70
N GLN A 434 17.13 -2.12 -54.98
CA GLN A 434 18.47 -1.66 -54.60
C GLN A 434 18.93 -0.43 -55.40
N GLU A 435 18.59 -0.36 -56.69
CA GLU A 435 18.95 0.75 -57.59
C GLU A 435 18.30 2.08 -57.13
N LEU A 436 16.99 2.11 -56.89
CA LEU A 436 16.28 3.27 -56.33
C LEU A 436 16.84 3.71 -54.96
N ARG A 437 17.26 2.74 -54.13
CA ARG A 437 17.80 3.02 -52.79
C ARG A 437 19.17 3.71 -52.85
N ALA A 438 19.97 3.46 -53.89
CA ALA A 438 21.22 4.17 -54.11
C ALA A 438 20.99 5.61 -54.59
N GLU A 439 20.07 5.82 -55.53
CA GLU A 439 19.72 7.15 -56.07
C GLU A 439 19.22 8.11 -54.96
N LEU A 440 18.33 7.64 -54.09
CA LEU A 440 17.83 8.40 -52.94
C LEU A 440 18.97 8.76 -51.95
N HIS A 441 20.00 7.93 -51.85
CA HIS A 441 21.12 8.15 -50.93
C HIS A 441 22.13 9.21 -51.43
N GLU A 442 22.22 9.43 -52.75
CA GLU A 442 22.97 10.56 -53.32
C GLU A 442 22.14 11.85 -53.27
N ALA A 443 20.83 11.79 -53.54
CA ALA A 443 19.94 12.95 -53.38
C ALA A 443 20.04 13.56 -51.98
N ARG A 444 20.13 12.72 -50.94
CA ARG A 444 20.23 13.14 -49.53
C ARG A 444 21.54 13.88 -49.17
N LYS A 445 22.62 13.76 -49.96
CA LYS A 445 23.88 14.49 -49.72
C LYS A 445 23.81 15.98 -50.09
N ASN A 446 22.80 16.39 -50.86
CA ASN A 446 22.71 17.73 -51.44
C ASN A 446 21.82 18.70 -50.64
N ILE A 447 21.45 18.36 -49.40
CA ILE A 447 20.58 19.15 -48.53
C ILE A 447 21.42 19.81 -47.41
N PRO A 448 21.53 21.14 -47.34
CA PRO A 448 22.23 21.83 -46.26
C PRO A 448 21.52 21.68 -44.90
N SER A 449 22.30 21.51 -43.83
CA SER A 449 21.78 21.50 -42.46
C SER A 449 21.34 22.91 -42.01
N LYS A 450 20.23 22.99 -41.27
CA LYS A 450 19.85 24.18 -40.49
C LYS A 450 20.33 24.03 -39.05
N ASN A 451 20.78 25.13 -38.45
CA ASN A 451 21.31 25.15 -37.07
C ASN A 451 20.18 25.07 -36.02
N PRO A 452 20.46 24.55 -34.80
CA PRO A 452 19.44 24.26 -33.78
C PRO A 452 18.93 25.48 -32.98
N VAL A 453 19.53 26.65 -33.14
CA VAL A 453 19.52 27.76 -32.15
C VAL A 453 18.17 28.48 -31.95
N ASP A 454 17.15 28.22 -32.79
CA ASP A 454 15.80 28.80 -32.65
C ASP A 454 14.80 27.89 -31.89
N ALA A 455 15.09 26.59 -31.72
CA ALA A 455 14.12 25.65 -31.14
C ALA A 455 13.82 25.95 -29.67
N ASP A 456 14.86 26.25 -28.88
CA ASP A 456 14.76 26.43 -27.43
C ASP A 456 13.91 27.65 -27.05
N LYS A 457 13.95 28.72 -27.86
CA LYS A 457 13.13 29.93 -27.67
C LYS A 457 11.64 29.68 -27.90
N LEU A 458 11.32 28.87 -28.90
CA LEU A 458 9.94 28.45 -29.19
C LEU A 458 9.43 27.50 -28.10
N LEU A 459 10.30 26.63 -27.58
CA LEU A 459 10.00 25.77 -26.43
C LEU A 459 9.70 26.57 -25.16
N ALA A 460 10.55 27.54 -24.79
CA ALA A 460 10.31 28.43 -23.64
C ALA A 460 8.99 29.20 -23.78
N ALA A 461 8.73 29.81 -24.95
CA ALA A 461 7.46 30.50 -25.21
C ALA A 461 6.25 29.56 -25.14
N SER A 462 6.38 28.30 -25.58
CA SER A 462 5.31 27.28 -25.48
C SER A 462 5.02 26.82 -24.05
N ARG A 463 5.98 26.97 -23.13
CA ARG A 463 5.84 26.68 -21.69
C ARG A 463 5.24 27.84 -20.89
N GLY A 464 4.97 28.98 -21.54
CA GLY A 464 4.47 30.19 -20.89
C GLY A 464 5.56 31.07 -20.26
N GLU A 465 6.84 30.81 -20.54
CA GLU A 465 7.94 31.66 -20.11
C GLU A 465 7.97 32.97 -20.93
N PHE A 466 8.39 34.09 -20.32
CA PHE A 466 8.53 35.35 -21.04
C PHE A 466 9.83 35.35 -21.87
N VAL A 467 9.70 35.39 -23.20
CA VAL A 467 10.82 35.43 -24.13
C VAL A 467 10.86 36.78 -24.83
N ASP A 468 11.91 37.56 -24.57
CA ASP A 468 12.08 38.90 -25.14
C ASP A 468 12.10 38.86 -26.67
N GLY A 469 11.31 39.76 -27.29
CA GLY A 469 11.05 39.79 -28.72
C GLY A 469 10.05 38.75 -29.27
N ILE A 470 9.49 37.85 -28.45
CA ILE A 470 8.44 36.90 -28.84
C ILE A 470 7.16 37.08 -28.02
N SER A 471 7.27 37.28 -26.70
CA SER A 471 6.14 37.53 -25.80
C SER A 471 5.71 39.00 -25.81
N ASP A 472 4.40 39.29 -25.78
CA ASP A 472 3.90 40.67 -25.64
C ASP A 472 4.22 41.23 -24.23
N PRO A 473 4.97 42.34 -24.09
CA PRO A 473 5.28 42.96 -22.80
C PRO A 473 4.10 43.61 -22.07
N ASN A 474 2.92 43.67 -22.69
CA ASN A 474 1.71 44.35 -22.17
C ASN A 474 0.56 43.37 -21.85
N ASP A 475 0.74 42.08 -22.09
CA ASP A 475 -0.23 41.05 -21.74
C ASP A 475 -0.49 41.03 -20.21
N PRO A 476 -1.75 41.16 -19.75
CA PRO A 476 -2.08 41.27 -18.32
C PRO A 476 -1.76 40.01 -17.51
N LYS A 477 -1.40 38.88 -18.11
CA LYS A 477 -0.90 37.71 -17.37
C LYS A 477 0.48 37.94 -16.71
N TRP A 478 1.23 38.96 -17.13
CA TRP A 478 2.53 39.28 -16.57
C TRP A 478 2.43 40.19 -15.35
N VAL A 479 2.50 39.61 -14.15
CA VAL A 479 2.41 40.34 -12.88
C VAL A 479 3.63 41.23 -12.65
N LYS A 480 3.46 42.55 -12.84
CA LYS A 480 4.47 43.57 -12.55
C LYS A 480 4.66 43.74 -11.04
N GLY A 481 5.64 43.03 -10.46
CA GLY A 481 6.06 43.27 -9.06
C GLY A 481 6.93 42.18 -8.43
N ILE A 482 6.90 40.95 -8.94
CA ILE A 482 7.64 39.82 -8.37
C ILE A 482 8.96 39.55 -9.10
N GLN A 483 10.05 40.15 -8.59
CA GLN A 483 11.39 39.63 -8.83
C GLN A 483 11.60 38.37 -7.97
N THR A 484 11.71 37.21 -8.60
CA THR A 484 12.14 35.98 -7.92
C THR A 484 13.58 36.11 -7.44
N ARG A 485 13.84 35.58 -6.24
CA ARG A 485 14.96 35.96 -5.37
C ARG A 485 16.23 35.13 -5.61
N ASP A 486 16.62 34.92 -6.87
CA ASP A 486 17.79 34.12 -7.25
C ASP A 486 18.70 34.78 -8.32
N CYS A 487 18.83 36.12 -8.23
CA CYS A 487 19.80 36.89 -9.00
C CYS A 487 20.58 37.86 -8.10
N VAL A 488 21.87 38.06 -8.42
CA VAL A 488 22.79 39.05 -7.84
C VAL A 488 23.23 38.82 -6.39
N TYR A 489 24.29 38.02 -6.24
CA TYR A 489 25.34 38.32 -5.26
C TYR A 489 26.66 38.63 -5.98
N GLN A 490 26.75 39.82 -6.59
CA GLN A 490 28.04 40.41 -6.97
C GLN A 490 27.97 41.94 -6.92
N ASN A 491 28.69 42.52 -5.96
CA ASN A 491 28.92 43.96 -5.74
C ASN A 491 27.70 44.79 -5.27
N GLN A 492 27.63 45.04 -3.96
CA GLN A 492 27.16 46.34 -3.43
C GLN A 492 28.36 47.30 -3.34
N PRO A 493 28.11 48.62 -3.25
CA PRO A 493 28.22 49.24 -1.92
C PRO A 493 26.94 49.96 -1.45
N GLU A 494 26.99 50.39 -0.19
CA GLU A 494 25.87 50.81 0.67
C GLU A 494 25.17 52.13 0.25
N THR A 495 23.91 52.30 0.66
CA THR A 495 23.49 53.53 1.37
C THR A 495 22.20 53.33 2.18
N GLU A 496 22.13 53.96 3.34
CA GLU A 496 20.97 53.90 4.27
C GLU A 496 19.75 54.70 3.75
N LYS A 497 18.50 54.30 4.13
CA LYS A 497 17.70 55.03 5.15
C LYS A 497 16.27 54.51 5.42
N THR A 498 16.03 54.21 6.70
CA THR A 498 14.90 54.71 7.52
C THR A 498 13.44 54.38 7.15
N SER A 499 12.85 53.46 7.92
CA SER A 499 11.39 53.29 8.14
C SER A 499 10.76 54.52 8.84
N PRO A 500 9.42 54.71 8.81
CA PRO A 500 8.57 54.05 9.82
C PRO A 500 7.13 53.65 9.39
N ASP A 501 6.71 52.49 9.88
CA ASP A 501 5.48 52.23 10.68
C ASP A 501 4.21 53.10 10.49
N MET A 502 3.07 52.49 10.08
CA MET A 502 1.92 52.23 10.98
C MET A 502 0.63 51.69 10.31
N ASN A 503 -0.09 50.85 11.08
CA ASN A 503 -1.53 50.52 11.06
C ASN A 503 -2.19 49.85 9.83
N GLN A 504 -2.85 48.71 10.09
CA GLN A 504 -3.98 48.22 9.28
C GLN A 504 -5.22 49.12 9.45
N PRO A 505 -6.23 48.98 8.57
CA PRO A 505 -7.38 48.16 8.98
C PRO A 505 -7.96 47.26 7.87
N GLU A 506 -8.43 46.06 8.24
CA GLU A 506 -9.54 45.38 7.57
C GLU A 506 -10.84 46.22 7.69
N PRO A 507 -11.84 46.15 6.77
CA PRO A 507 -12.28 44.90 6.12
C PRO A 507 -12.76 45.04 4.66
N VAL A 508 -13.21 43.92 4.06
CA VAL A 508 -14.57 43.70 3.51
C VAL A 508 -14.58 42.41 2.67
N VAL A 509 -15.54 41.53 2.93
CA VAL A 509 -15.80 40.33 2.11
C VAL A 509 -16.24 40.73 0.71
N GLN A 510 -15.56 40.20 -0.31
CA GLN A 510 -16.10 40.08 -1.67
C GLN A 510 -16.21 38.60 -2.01
N GLN A 511 -17.29 38.22 -2.70
CA GLN A 511 -17.53 36.83 -3.08
C GLN A 511 -16.67 36.48 -4.30
N GLU A 512 -15.88 35.42 -4.20
CA GLU A 512 -15.18 34.85 -5.35
C GLU A 512 -16.19 34.15 -6.29
N PRO A 513 -15.95 34.15 -7.61
CA PRO A 513 -16.82 33.47 -8.57
C PRO A 513 -16.70 31.95 -8.47
N GLU A 514 -17.81 31.24 -8.64
CA GLU A 514 -17.84 29.77 -8.64
C GLU A 514 -16.97 29.18 -9.77
N ILE A 515 -15.91 28.46 -9.41
CA ILE A 515 -15.05 27.73 -10.36
C ILE A 515 -15.51 26.27 -10.39
N ALA A 516 -15.97 25.81 -11.56
CA ALA A 516 -16.37 24.42 -11.78
C ALA A 516 -15.15 23.52 -12.08
N CYS A 517 -15.20 22.26 -11.64
CA CYS A 517 -14.14 21.29 -11.94
C CYS A 517 -14.22 20.78 -13.39
N ASN A 518 -13.23 21.11 -14.21
CA ASN A 518 -13.16 20.72 -15.64
C ASN A 518 -13.04 19.20 -15.89
N ALA A 519 -12.87 18.37 -14.85
CA ALA A 519 -12.79 16.91 -14.97
C ALA A 519 -14.10 16.18 -14.60
N CYS A 520 -14.98 16.76 -13.77
CA CYS A 520 -16.19 16.10 -13.27
C CYS A 520 -17.45 16.98 -13.21
N GLY A 521 -17.36 18.28 -13.51
CA GLY A 521 -18.50 19.17 -13.73
C GLY A 521 -19.32 19.57 -12.50
N GLN A 522 -18.91 19.21 -11.29
CA GLN A 522 -19.60 19.61 -10.05
C GLN A 522 -19.15 20.99 -9.54
N THR A 523 -20.06 21.68 -8.86
CA THR A 523 -19.85 22.98 -8.20
C THR A 523 -20.22 22.90 -6.73
N GLY A 524 -19.28 23.26 -5.86
CA GLY A 524 -19.41 23.24 -4.40
C GLY A 524 -18.08 23.66 -3.77
N GLY A 525 -18.11 24.32 -2.62
CA GLY A 525 -16.91 24.91 -2.00
C GLY A 525 -15.90 23.85 -1.50
N ASP A 526 -14.62 24.19 -1.65
CA ASP A 526 -13.44 23.59 -1.04
C ASP A 526 -13.23 22.07 -1.17
N ASN A 527 -12.42 21.71 -2.17
CA ASN A 527 -11.71 20.43 -2.37
C ASN A 527 -12.56 19.18 -2.65
N CYS A 528 -12.55 18.77 -3.92
CA CYS A 528 -13.03 17.44 -4.33
C CYS A 528 -12.07 16.35 -3.84
N PRO A 529 -12.51 15.34 -3.06
CA PRO A 529 -11.63 14.33 -2.47
C PRO A 529 -11.17 13.23 -3.45
N ASP A 530 -11.58 13.29 -4.73
CA ASP A 530 -11.33 12.26 -5.75
C ASP A 530 -10.29 12.70 -6.81
N CYS A 531 -9.77 13.94 -6.72
CA CYS A 531 -8.61 14.41 -7.48
C CYS A 531 -7.52 14.94 -6.51
N GLY A 532 -6.40 14.21 -6.44
CA GLY A 532 -5.36 14.46 -5.45
C GLY A 532 -4.60 15.78 -5.65
N ALA A 533 -4.15 16.37 -4.54
CA ALA A 533 -3.25 17.52 -4.56
C ALA A 533 -1.86 17.13 -5.12
N VAL A 534 -1.31 17.94 -6.02
CA VAL A 534 0.01 17.70 -6.63
C VAL A 534 1.11 18.34 -5.79
N MET A 535 1.58 17.60 -4.79
CA MET A 535 2.92 17.68 -4.19
C MET A 535 3.34 16.25 -3.81
N GLY A 536 4.60 15.82 -3.99
CA GLY A 536 5.72 16.56 -4.56
C GLY A 536 7.04 15.76 -4.54
N ASP A 537 6.98 14.48 -4.90
CA ASP A 537 8.02 13.50 -4.57
C ASP A 537 9.28 13.63 -5.46
N ALA A 538 10.25 14.42 -4.99
CA ALA A 538 11.60 14.46 -5.56
C ALA A 538 12.66 14.97 -4.57
N THR A 539 13.16 14.09 -3.67
CA THR A 539 14.58 13.96 -3.20
C THR A 539 14.62 13.07 -1.96
N TYR A 540 15.00 11.78 -2.10
CA TYR A 540 15.86 10.99 -1.18
C TYR A 540 15.86 9.48 -1.52
N GLN A 541 16.33 9.09 -2.71
CA GLN A 541 16.75 7.70 -2.98
C GLN A 541 17.67 7.55 -4.21
N GLU A 542 18.85 8.18 -4.15
CA GLU A 542 20.02 7.76 -4.92
C GLU A 542 21.23 7.70 -3.98
N THR A 543 22.17 6.80 -4.28
CA THR A 543 23.06 6.11 -3.31
C THR A 543 22.27 5.26 -2.30
N PHE A 544 22.40 3.94 -2.26
CA PHE A 544 23.35 3.02 -2.90
C PHE A 544 22.62 1.88 -3.63
N ASP A 545 23.08 1.52 -4.83
CA ASP A 545 23.21 0.13 -5.26
C ASP A 545 23.99 0.04 -6.59
N GLU A 546 25.28 -0.32 -6.52
CA GLU A 546 25.96 -1.03 -7.62
C GLU A 546 27.18 -1.80 -7.10
N GLU A 547 27.32 -3.05 -7.56
CA GLU A 547 28.40 -4.03 -7.30
C GLU A 547 28.68 -4.48 -5.84
N SER A 548 28.76 -5.78 -5.52
CA SER A 548 28.45 -6.97 -6.33
C SER A 548 28.26 -8.25 -5.47
N GLN A 549 27.83 -9.33 -6.13
CA GLN A 549 27.50 -10.64 -5.54
C GLN A 549 28.72 -11.41 -4.96
N VAL A 550 28.48 -12.40 -4.08
CA VAL A 550 28.81 -13.84 -4.31
C VAL A 550 28.49 -14.72 -3.08
N GLU A 551 27.88 -15.89 -3.35
CA GLU A 551 27.72 -17.12 -2.55
C GLU A 551 27.73 -17.07 -1.01
N ALA A 552 26.58 -17.43 -0.40
CA ALA A 552 26.54 -18.06 0.91
C ALA A 552 26.51 -19.61 0.78
N LYS A 553 27.24 -20.30 1.65
CA LYS A 553 27.10 -21.75 1.90
C LYS A 553 27.09 -22.00 3.40
N GLU A 554 26.25 -22.94 3.84
CA GLU A 554 26.07 -23.32 5.22
C GLU A 554 27.34 -23.91 5.83
N ASN A 555 27.53 -23.68 7.13
CA ASN A 555 27.99 -24.68 8.11
C ASN A 555 27.42 -24.31 9.48
N ASP A 556 26.95 -25.31 10.22
CA ASP A 556 26.46 -25.17 11.60
C ASP A 556 27.62 -25.03 12.61
N PRO A 557 27.35 -24.60 13.86
CA PRO A 557 28.39 -24.37 14.87
C PRO A 557 28.84 -25.67 15.58
N GLU A 558 30.15 -25.79 15.82
CA GLU A 558 30.71 -26.73 16.81
C GLU A 558 30.97 -26.04 18.17
N GLU A 559 30.98 -26.84 19.23
CA GLU A 559 31.10 -26.41 20.63
C GLU A 559 32.52 -25.93 20.99
N MET A 560 32.63 -25.09 22.03
CA MET A 560 33.85 -24.99 22.85
C MET A 560 33.51 -25.05 24.34
N GLU A 561 33.83 -26.18 24.96
CA GLU A 561 34.09 -26.25 26.41
C GLU A 561 35.44 -25.62 26.76
N GLY A 562 35.67 -25.36 28.05
CA GLY A 562 37.00 -25.57 28.64
C GLY A 562 37.78 -24.33 29.07
N ALA A 563 37.62 -23.99 30.36
CA ALA A 563 38.61 -23.49 31.34
C ALA A 563 39.96 -22.89 30.84
N GLU A 564 40.50 -21.82 31.44
CA GLU A 564 40.98 -21.81 32.83
C GLU A 564 41.12 -20.40 33.42
N HIS A 565 40.83 -20.27 34.72
CA HIS A 565 41.35 -19.17 35.56
C HIS A 565 42.74 -19.56 36.11
N PRO A 566 43.60 -18.56 36.36
CA PRO A 566 43.98 -18.38 37.76
C PRO A 566 43.86 -16.93 38.25
N HIS A 567 43.57 -16.79 39.54
CA HIS A 567 43.60 -15.51 40.26
C HIS A 567 45.03 -15.09 40.60
N ASN A 568 45.22 -13.81 40.91
CA ASN A 568 46.10 -13.42 42.03
C ASN A 568 45.48 -12.22 42.78
N GLU A 569 45.84 -12.04 44.04
CA GLU A 569 45.14 -11.17 44.99
C GLU A 569 45.97 -9.94 45.45
N ASN A 570 45.29 -9.08 46.23
CA ASN A 570 45.82 -8.15 47.24
C ASN A 570 46.38 -6.77 46.81
N ALA A 571 45.51 -5.77 46.98
CA ALA A 571 45.62 -4.67 47.95
C ALA A 571 46.76 -3.62 47.84
N GLY A 572 46.36 -2.34 47.85
CA GLY A 572 47.27 -1.23 48.21
C GLY A 572 46.79 0.20 47.87
N SER A 573 46.39 0.95 48.90
CA SER A 573 46.67 2.39 49.10
C SER A 573 46.27 3.46 48.06
N ASP A 574 45.22 4.22 48.40
CA ASP A 574 45.05 5.67 48.20
C ASP A 574 46.03 6.46 49.15
N PRO A 575 46.28 7.80 49.08
CA PRO A 575 45.79 8.85 48.16
C PRO A 575 46.86 9.84 47.59
N HIS A 576 46.46 10.64 46.59
CA HIS A 576 46.90 12.03 46.24
C HIS A 576 46.21 12.43 44.91
N ARG A 577 45.46 13.51 44.69
CA ARG A 577 45.23 14.84 45.34
C ARG A 577 46.33 15.91 45.17
N ASP A 578 46.15 16.76 44.16
CA ASP A 578 45.71 18.19 44.23
C ASP A 578 44.93 18.50 42.91
N CYS A 579 43.84 19.28 42.82
CA CYS A 579 43.57 20.69 43.23
C CYS A 579 44.34 21.71 42.34
N SER A 580 43.80 22.84 41.88
CA SER A 580 42.48 23.52 41.99
C SER A 580 42.39 24.59 40.86
N ASP A 581 41.30 25.25 40.45
CA ASP A 581 39.83 25.27 40.68
C ASP A 581 39.18 25.70 39.30
N GLU A 582 37.96 26.23 39.03
CA GLU A 582 36.87 26.90 39.76
C GLU A 582 35.46 26.58 39.19
N THR A 583 34.45 26.62 40.08
CA THR A 583 32.97 26.72 39.94
C THR A 583 32.24 26.51 38.60
N GLY A 584 31.49 25.40 38.54
CA GLY A 584 30.13 25.31 37.96
C GLY A 584 29.27 24.40 38.87
N GLU A 585 27.99 24.69 39.09
CA GLU A 585 27.18 23.97 40.08
C GLU A 585 26.86 22.53 39.64
N VAL A 586 27.37 21.55 40.40
CA VAL A 586 26.88 20.17 40.33
C VAL A 586 25.66 20.08 41.24
N ALA A 587 24.47 19.99 40.66
CA ALA A 587 23.25 19.70 41.43
C ALA A 587 23.32 18.28 42.00
N ASP A 588 23.01 18.11 43.28
CA ASP A 588 22.88 16.79 43.91
C ASP A 588 21.81 15.95 43.17
N PRO A 589 21.97 14.61 43.10
CA PRO A 589 20.95 13.73 42.55
C PRO A 589 19.73 13.73 43.48
N VAL A 590 18.75 14.58 43.16
CA VAL A 590 17.47 14.63 43.88
C VAL A 590 16.77 13.29 43.70
N ILE A 591 16.69 12.51 44.78
CA ILE A 591 15.88 11.29 44.83
C ILE A 591 14.42 11.73 44.86
N VAL A 592 13.78 11.79 43.68
CA VAL A 592 12.39 12.27 43.55
C VAL A 592 11.40 11.15 43.87
N GLU A 593 11.29 10.80 45.16
CA GLU A 593 10.27 9.85 45.64
C GLU A 593 8.84 10.43 45.51
N ASP A 594 8.68 11.75 45.52
CA ASP A 594 7.40 12.47 45.40
C ASP A 594 7.20 13.13 44.01
N ILE A 595 7.03 12.33 42.94
CA ILE A 595 6.50 12.84 41.65
C ILE A 595 4.98 12.62 41.63
N GLU A 596 4.21 13.69 41.76
CA GLU A 596 2.76 13.70 41.55
C GLU A 596 2.39 13.76 40.04
N PRO A 597 1.17 13.37 39.63
CA PRO A 597 0.73 13.53 38.24
C PRO A 597 0.64 15.00 37.82
N GLY A 598 1.55 15.46 36.96
CA GLY A 598 1.61 16.86 36.50
C GLY A 598 2.57 17.10 35.34
N ILE A 599 2.63 18.35 34.88
CA ILE A 599 3.58 18.81 33.87
C ILE A 599 4.77 19.45 34.59
N TYR A 600 5.97 18.95 34.32
CA TYR A 600 7.22 19.42 34.91
C TYR A 600 8.10 20.09 33.85
N TYR A 601 8.71 21.21 34.21
CA TYR A 601 9.62 21.98 33.34
C TYR A 601 11.01 22.04 33.97
N GLY A 602 12.07 22.00 33.15
CA GLY A 602 13.46 22.12 33.61
C GLY A 602 14.02 20.90 34.36
N ILE A 603 13.36 19.73 34.30
CA ILE A 603 13.92 18.47 34.78
C ILE A 603 14.77 17.86 33.64
N SER A 604 15.99 17.40 33.95
CA SER A 604 16.83 16.70 32.97
C SER A 604 16.21 15.38 32.53
N ASN A 605 16.52 14.94 31.31
CA ASN A 605 16.00 13.70 30.73
C ASN A 605 16.34 12.47 31.60
N GLU A 606 17.51 12.49 32.25
CA GLU A 606 18.01 11.46 33.14
C GLU A 606 17.19 11.42 34.44
N ASN A 607 16.89 12.58 35.04
CA ASN A 607 16.08 12.67 36.25
C ASN A 607 14.60 12.34 35.98
N TYR A 608 14.09 12.69 34.80
CA TYR A 608 12.75 12.30 34.34
C TYR A 608 12.63 10.77 34.21
N HIS A 609 13.61 10.11 33.60
CA HIS A 609 13.65 8.65 33.47
C HIS A 609 14.04 7.89 34.75
N ALA A 610 14.61 8.57 35.76
CA ALA A 610 14.89 8.01 37.08
C ALA A 610 13.67 7.96 38.02
N GLY A 611 12.57 8.65 37.66
CA GLY A 611 11.35 8.70 38.48
C GLY A 611 10.64 7.35 38.65
N PRO A 612 9.66 7.26 39.58
CA PRO A 612 8.93 6.03 39.88
C PRO A 612 7.90 5.61 38.81
N GLY A 613 7.63 6.46 37.81
CA GLY A 613 6.64 6.20 36.76
C GLY A 613 7.05 5.10 35.78
N ILE A 614 6.05 4.45 35.16
CA ILE A 614 6.27 3.39 34.16
C ILE A 614 6.13 3.99 32.74
N SER A 615 7.16 3.86 31.91
CA SER A 615 7.16 4.37 30.53
C SER A 615 6.57 3.37 29.53
N LYS A 616 6.17 3.86 28.34
CA LYS A 616 5.67 3.01 27.23
C LYS A 616 6.61 1.84 26.94
N SER A 617 7.91 2.08 26.83
CA SER A 617 8.91 1.03 26.56
C SER A 617 9.05 0.01 27.71
N GLN A 618 8.75 0.40 28.95
CA GLN A 618 8.70 -0.54 30.08
C GLN A 618 7.39 -1.35 30.08
N LEU A 619 6.28 -0.79 29.57
CA LEU A 619 5.04 -1.55 29.31
C LEU A 619 5.24 -2.57 28.18
N ASP A 620 5.98 -2.22 27.12
CA ASP A 620 6.36 -3.17 26.06
C ASP A 620 7.12 -4.38 26.65
N ASP A 621 8.11 -4.11 27.52
CA ASP A 621 8.89 -5.16 28.19
C ASP A 621 8.02 -6.06 29.10
N ILE A 622 7.02 -5.47 29.78
CA ILE A 622 6.07 -6.20 30.62
C ILE A 622 5.11 -7.05 29.78
N ALA A 623 4.71 -6.55 28.60
CA ALA A 623 3.80 -7.23 27.68
C ALA A 623 4.44 -8.46 26.99
N ASP A 624 5.74 -8.41 26.70
CA ASP A 624 6.52 -9.56 26.25
C ASP A 624 6.76 -10.54 27.42
N THR A 625 7.44 -10.10 28.50
CA THR A 625 7.65 -10.91 29.71
C THR A 625 7.97 -10.01 30.92
N PRO A 626 7.18 -10.03 32.01
CA PRO A 626 7.40 -9.17 33.19
C PRO A 626 8.78 -9.30 33.86
N ALA A 627 9.48 -10.42 33.68
CA ALA A 627 10.86 -10.58 34.15
C ALA A 627 11.89 -9.77 33.33
N LEU A 628 11.58 -9.43 32.07
CA LEU A 628 12.45 -8.67 31.17
C LEU A 628 12.52 -7.20 31.57
N TYR A 629 11.42 -6.61 32.06
CA TYR A 629 11.42 -5.29 32.72
C TYR A 629 12.33 -5.26 33.96
N LEU A 630 12.21 -6.26 34.85
CA LEU A 630 13.06 -6.38 36.04
C LEU A 630 14.54 -6.60 35.66
N TRP A 631 14.82 -7.37 34.61
CA TRP A 631 16.17 -7.55 34.09
C TRP A 631 16.73 -6.25 33.51
N ARG A 632 16.02 -5.58 32.60
CA ARG A 632 16.49 -4.36 31.93
C ARG A 632 16.73 -3.21 32.92
N LYS A 633 15.92 -3.10 33.99
CA LYS A 633 16.12 -2.11 35.07
C LYS A 633 17.38 -2.37 35.92
N ASN A 634 17.95 -3.57 35.90
CA ASN A 634 19.15 -3.96 36.66
C ASN A 634 20.36 -4.32 35.77
N ALA A 635 20.23 -4.27 34.44
CA ALA A 635 21.28 -4.63 33.50
C ALA A 635 22.30 -3.49 33.31
N PRO A 636 23.60 -3.78 33.16
CA PRO A 636 24.60 -2.76 32.85
C PRO A 636 24.38 -2.20 31.44
N VAL A 637 24.44 -0.86 31.31
CA VAL A 637 24.24 -0.17 30.02
C VAL A 637 25.50 -0.25 29.16
N ASP A 638 25.36 -0.80 27.95
CA ASP A 638 26.42 -0.85 26.94
C ASP A 638 26.56 0.50 26.22
N THR A 639 27.39 1.38 26.80
CA THR A 639 27.68 2.73 26.27
C THR A 639 28.38 2.73 24.91
N THR A 640 28.81 1.58 24.38
CA THR A 640 29.39 1.49 23.03
C THR A 640 28.30 1.46 21.96
N LYS A 641 27.14 0.86 22.26
CA LYS A 641 25.97 0.79 21.36
C LYS A 641 25.11 2.05 21.38
N THR A 642 25.16 2.85 22.45
CA THR A 642 24.45 4.14 22.50
C THR A 642 24.91 5.08 21.39
N LYS A 643 26.18 5.02 21.00
CA LYS A 643 26.81 5.94 20.02
C LYS A 643 26.15 5.98 18.64
N THR A 644 25.46 4.92 18.24
CA THR A 644 24.69 4.91 16.97
C THR A 644 23.33 5.59 17.08
N LEU A 645 22.87 5.91 18.29
CA LEU A 645 21.62 6.63 18.56
C LEU A 645 21.83 8.14 18.69
N ASP A 646 23.05 8.58 19.06
CA ASP A 646 23.39 9.99 19.31
C ASP A 646 22.97 10.94 18.18
N LEU A 647 23.11 10.52 16.91
CA LEU A 647 22.68 11.30 15.74
C LEU A 647 21.15 11.48 15.68
N GLY A 648 20.39 10.44 16.05
CA GLY A 648 18.93 10.52 16.16
C GLY A 648 18.51 11.44 17.31
N THR A 649 19.15 11.31 18.48
CA THR A 649 18.93 12.19 19.63
C THR A 649 19.23 13.65 19.30
N ALA A 650 20.32 13.92 18.58
CA ALA A 650 20.68 15.25 18.10
C ALA A 650 19.63 15.81 17.13
N PHE A 651 19.14 15.00 16.18
CA PHE A 651 18.08 15.42 15.26
C PHE A 651 16.75 15.71 15.99
N HIS A 652 16.31 14.83 16.90
CA HIS A 652 15.12 15.06 17.71
C HIS A 652 15.23 16.34 18.53
N CYS A 653 16.36 16.57 19.21
CA CYS A 653 16.61 17.80 19.97
C CYS A 653 16.61 19.04 19.05
N ARG A 654 17.23 18.96 17.85
CA ARG A 654 17.26 20.09 16.91
C ARG A 654 15.87 20.51 16.41
N VAL A 655 14.95 19.55 16.27
CA VAL A 655 13.59 19.75 15.75
C VAL A 655 12.59 20.13 16.85
N LEU A 656 12.68 19.51 18.03
CA LEU A 656 11.69 19.64 19.11
C LEU A 656 12.12 20.60 20.23
N GLU A 657 13.43 20.73 20.46
CA GLU A 657 14.03 21.51 21.55
C GLU A 657 15.12 22.46 20.99
N PRO A 658 14.82 23.31 20.00
CA PRO A 658 15.83 24.02 19.20
C PRO A 658 16.71 25.00 19.99
N GLU A 659 16.28 25.39 21.21
CA GLU A 659 17.05 26.23 22.13
C GLU A 659 18.05 25.42 22.99
N GLU A 660 17.71 24.18 23.37
CA GLU A 660 18.61 23.27 24.12
C GLU A 660 19.65 22.58 23.24
N PHE A 661 19.43 22.52 21.92
CA PHE A 661 20.38 21.88 20.99
C PHE A 661 21.81 22.42 21.15
N SER A 662 21.97 23.73 21.33
CA SER A 662 23.28 24.38 21.51
C SER A 662 23.94 24.11 22.87
N ASN A 663 23.16 23.69 23.86
CA ASN A 663 23.65 23.32 25.20
C ASN A 663 24.08 21.83 25.23
N ARG A 664 23.41 21.00 24.43
CA ARG A 664 23.56 19.52 24.44
C ARG A 664 24.48 18.99 23.34
N PHE A 665 24.68 19.72 22.24
CA PHE A 665 25.44 19.28 21.07
C PHE A 665 26.35 20.36 20.52
N ILE A 666 27.63 20.03 20.29
CA ILE A 666 28.61 20.91 19.66
C ILE A 666 28.60 20.66 18.14
N VAL A 667 28.45 21.72 17.34
CA VAL A 667 28.52 21.63 15.87
C VAL A 667 29.98 21.69 15.44
N ALA A 668 30.48 20.60 14.85
CA ALA A 668 31.82 20.53 14.29
C ALA A 668 31.98 21.47 13.07
N PRO A 669 33.07 22.26 12.96
CA PRO A 669 33.37 23.04 11.77
C PRO A 669 33.87 22.14 10.62
N GLU A 670 33.91 22.67 9.39
CA GLU A 670 34.36 21.91 8.21
C GLU A 670 35.88 21.69 8.19
N PHE A 671 36.32 20.52 8.67
CA PHE A 671 37.74 20.11 8.62
C PHE A 671 38.17 19.62 7.23
N ASN A 672 39.30 20.13 6.72
CA ASN A 672 39.85 19.67 5.44
C ASN A 672 40.63 18.35 5.58
N ARG A 673 39.88 17.23 5.68
CA ARG A 673 40.38 15.85 5.86
C ARG A 673 41.30 15.35 4.72
N ARG A 674 41.53 16.13 3.66
CA ARG A 674 42.52 15.83 2.60
C ARG A 674 43.93 16.32 2.94
N THR A 675 44.08 17.20 3.94
CA THR A 675 45.38 17.69 4.42
C THR A 675 45.75 17.04 5.75
N ASN A 676 47.04 17.03 6.12
CA ASN A 676 47.44 16.55 7.45
C ASN A 676 47.04 17.56 8.54
N ALA A 677 47.16 18.86 8.28
CA ALA A 677 46.71 19.92 9.19
C ALA A 677 45.21 19.78 9.53
N GLY A 678 44.33 19.63 8.53
CA GLY A 678 42.90 19.44 8.76
C GLY A 678 42.54 18.17 9.54
N LYS A 679 43.40 17.13 9.52
CA LYS A 679 43.24 15.94 10.38
C LYS A 679 43.76 16.14 11.80
N GLU A 680 44.75 17.01 11.98
CA GLU A 680 45.26 17.41 13.30
C GLU A 680 44.29 18.39 13.98
N GLU A 681 43.67 19.29 13.20
CA GLU A 681 42.55 20.17 13.61
C GLU A 681 41.31 19.35 14.01
N GLU A 682 40.86 18.42 13.16
CA GLU A 682 39.76 17.48 13.47
C GLU A 682 40.05 16.69 14.76
N LYS A 683 41.28 16.22 14.94
CA LYS A 683 41.69 15.44 16.11
C LYS A 683 41.81 16.30 17.38
N ALA A 684 42.21 17.57 17.26
CA ALA A 684 42.26 18.49 18.39
C ALA A 684 40.84 18.82 18.90
N PHE A 685 39.91 19.10 17.98
CA PHE A 685 38.50 19.34 18.30
C PHE A 685 37.81 18.12 18.92
N LEU A 686 38.23 16.90 18.57
CA LEU A 686 37.75 15.65 19.22
C LEU A 686 38.48 15.32 20.56
N MET A 687 39.26 16.25 21.09
CA MET A 687 39.91 16.18 22.42
C MET A 687 39.52 17.36 23.33
N GLU A 688 38.64 18.25 22.86
CA GLU A 688 38.08 19.42 23.55
C GLU A 688 36.65 19.11 24.03
#